data_AF-A0A1B0G7S0-F1
#
_entry.id   AF-A0A1B0G7S0-F1
#
_cell.length_a   1.000
_cell.length_b   1.000
_cell.length_c   1.000
_cell.angle_alpha   90.00
_cell.angle_beta   90.00
_cell.angle_gamma   90.00
#
_symmetry.space_group_name_H-M   'P 1'
#
loop_
_entity.id
_entity.type
_entity.pdbx_description
1 polymer ?
#
loop_
_entity_poly.entity_id
_entity_poly.type
_entity_poly.pdbx_seq_one_letter_code
_entity_poly.pdbx_strand_id
1 'polypeptide(L)'
;MDTSPMDDALKKDPRAPTICMKISNWAFHICSMIVRFAFQLIYGKKGEKMPDISDPILLESASSLAKKIRKQELTSVQVMEAFIKRIYDVNPLLNCMVDERFRDALLEAKAADDLIKSGKYTEKQLAIEKPFLGVAISTKDCIAVKGMLNTSGLYSRRDYRASEDADAIALMRNAGAIPFALTNVSEVCMWWESNNVVHGRTRNPYDTNRIVGGSSGGEGCMQAAAASPLGLGSDIGGSIRMPAFFNGIFGHKPSKNVVSNKGQFPQPFTEEQYSFLGIGPMVRHAEDLRPILKIIAGEKAEHLNLDEPVDLSKLKYFYQENDGGGRYVSEVDHDIVDGIHRIVKHFKTKFNVPVKQMQIEEFRQSAALWFANMKDDSGYGFERQLGNLKTSINPYTEMLKWFFGAKHTFIGLLTAMLDKAQCQYGSPKYHHLVKKRNKLRADLEELLGNNGVLIYPTHPTVAPYHIEPLFRAINFSYTGIVNVLGFPATSVPLGKLGSEGLPIGVQIIANCNQDRVCLAVAEELEKAFGGWKIVRLGFRLFRGTKGDRMPAISDPILLESASCLAKKIRKQELSSVQVMQAFIKRIDEVNPLLNCMVDERFKDALLEAKAADDLIKSRKYTEEQLAEKKPFLGVAISTKDCIKVKGMLNTSGLYSRRDYRASEDADAITLMRNAGAIPFALTNVSEVCMWWESNNLVHGRTNNPYDTNRIAGGSSGGEGCMQAAAASPFGLGSDIGGSIRMPALFNGIFGHKPSQDIVSNEGQFPCAFTEEENSFLSIGPMVRHAEDLKPVLKIIAGKNAKLLNLDEPVDLCSLKYFYQENDGGGRHVSKVDRDIVDGINRVANHLKTKFKRPVKKIQIKEFRYATEMWLASMKNDSGYEHVHLLGNLQAPINPYKEMLKLPFGGEYTLVGLLTAILEKTQCRYGSAKYYELISKRNKLKTDVSNLLGNDGVLIYPTHPTVAPYHIEPIFRPYDFSYAGIVNILGFPVTSVALGKLGTEGLPIGVQIIGNCNQDRLCLAVAEELERAFGGWVRPEINV
;
A
#
# COMPACT_ATOMS: atom_id res chain seq x y z
N MET A 1 52.73 -27.47 -55.46
CA MET A 1 52.87 -26.21 -54.72
C MET A 1 51.86 -25.23 -55.28
N ASP A 2 51.25 -24.48 -54.37
CA ASP A 2 50.46 -23.27 -54.56
C ASP A 2 49.04 -23.36 -55.12
N THR A 3 48.15 -23.85 -54.26
CA THR A 3 46.78 -23.37 -54.15
C THR A 3 46.76 -21.98 -53.50
N SER A 4 46.25 -21.00 -54.25
CA SER A 4 46.06 -19.60 -53.85
C SER A 4 45.15 -19.44 -52.61
N PRO A 5 45.46 -18.52 -51.66
CA PRO A 5 44.71 -18.31 -50.42
C PRO A 5 43.42 -17.50 -50.59
N MET A 6 42.72 -17.61 -51.73
CA MET A 6 41.47 -16.89 -52.01
C MET A 6 40.21 -17.76 -51.94
N ASP A 7 40.31 -19.10 -51.95
CA ASP A 7 39.15 -19.99 -51.98
C ASP A 7 38.67 -20.50 -50.61
N ASP A 8 39.46 -20.32 -49.53
CA ASP A 8 39.07 -20.75 -48.17
C ASP A 8 38.32 -19.68 -47.36
N ALA A 9 38.17 -18.46 -47.89
CA ALA A 9 37.41 -17.39 -47.24
C ALA A 9 35.88 -17.49 -47.48
N LEU A 10 35.43 -18.39 -48.35
CA LEU A 10 34.02 -18.51 -48.78
C LEU A 10 33.25 -19.70 -48.16
N LYS A 11 33.85 -20.44 -47.20
CA LYS A 11 33.21 -21.57 -46.49
C LYS A 11 32.77 -21.29 -45.04
N LYS A 12 32.64 -20.03 -44.63
CA LYS A 12 31.93 -19.68 -43.38
C LYS A 12 30.54 -19.16 -43.73
N ASP A 13 29.50 -19.89 -43.34
CA ASP A 13 28.12 -19.45 -43.46
C ASP A 13 27.99 -18.04 -42.83
N PRO A 14 27.75 -16.98 -43.62
CA PRO A 14 27.67 -15.60 -43.12
C PRO A 14 26.46 -15.37 -42.20
N ARG A 15 25.63 -16.41 -41.99
CA ARG A 15 24.39 -16.42 -41.20
C ARG A 15 24.57 -17.01 -39.80
N ALA A 16 25.68 -17.69 -39.49
CA ALA A 16 25.93 -18.25 -38.17
C ALA A 16 26.48 -17.18 -37.18
N PRO A 17 26.04 -17.15 -35.90
CA PRO A 17 26.63 -16.31 -34.87
C PRO A 17 28.15 -16.44 -34.82
N THR A 18 28.87 -15.32 -34.94
CA THR A 18 30.33 -15.33 -34.78
C THR A 18 30.70 -15.79 -33.37
N ILE A 19 31.87 -16.40 -33.20
CA ILE A 19 32.36 -16.84 -31.88
C ILE A 19 32.34 -15.68 -30.87
N CYS A 20 32.76 -14.48 -31.28
CA CYS A 20 32.70 -13.27 -30.46
C CYS A 20 31.25 -12.90 -30.05
N MET A 21 30.27 -13.08 -30.93
CA MET A 21 28.86 -12.83 -30.61
C MET A 21 28.31 -13.84 -29.61
N LYS A 22 28.66 -15.12 -29.77
CA LYS A 22 28.30 -16.18 -28.80
C LYS A 22 28.90 -15.89 -27.41
N ILE A 23 30.17 -15.50 -27.35
CA ILE A 23 30.84 -15.11 -26.09
C ILE A 23 30.17 -13.88 -25.46
N SER A 24 29.86 -12.85 -26.26
CA SER A 24 29.19 -11.63 -25.78
C SER A 24 27.79 -11.93 -25.23
N ASN A 25 27.02 -12.79 -25.90
CA ASN A 25 25.67 -13.17 -25.47
C ASN A 25 25.73 -14.04 -24.21
N TRP A 26 26.69 -14.97 -24.14
CA TRP A 26 26.95 -15.76 -22.93
C TRP A 26 27.33 -14.87 -21.74
N ALA A 27 28.24 -13.91 -21.93
CA ALA A 27 28.62 -12.96 -20.88
C ALA A 27 27.42 -12.10 -20.45
N PHE A 28 26.61 -11.62 -21.40
CA PHE A 28 25.39 -10.87 -21.11
C PHE A 28 24.36 -11.71 -20.33
N HIS A 29 24.21 -13.00 -20.65
CA HIS A 29 23.35 -13.92 -19.93
C HIS A 29 23.80 -14.08 -18.48
N ILE A 30 25.09 -14.34 -18.25
CA ILE A 30 25.67 -14.44 -16.90
C ILE A 30 25.46 -13.12 -16.13
N CYS A 31 25.77 -11.97 -16.74
CA CYS A 31 25.52 -10.66 -16.12
C CYS A 31 24.04 -10.47 -15.78
N SER A 32 23.14 -10.84 -16.69
CA SER A 32 21.70 -10.76 -16.49
C SER A 32 21.20 -11.64 -15.33
N MET A 33 21.73 -12.86 -15.18
CA MET A 33 21.42 -13.73 -14.05
C MET A 33 21.91 -13.12 -12.72
N ILE A 34 23.14 -12.60 -12.70
CA ILE A 34 23.72 -11.95 -11.52
C ILE A 34 22.90 -10.71 -11.14
N VAL A 35 22.49 -9.89 -12.12
CA VAL A 35 21.63 -8.73 -11.91
C VAL A 35 20.28 -9.16 -11.35
N ARG A 36 19.59 -10.12 -11.97
CA ARG A 36 18.29 -10.61 -11.48
C ARG A 36 18.38 -11.14 -10.05
N PHE A 37 19.45 -11.87 -9.73
CA PHE A 37 19.73 -12.32 -8.37
C PHE A 37 19.98 -11.15 -7.40
N ALA A 38 20.78 -10.16 -7.78
CA ALA A 38 21.01 -8.97 -6.95
C ALA A 38 19.72 -8.17 -6.69
N PHE A 39 18.88 -7.99 -7.72
CA PHE A 39 17.59 -7.33 -7.57
C PHE A 39 16.61 -8.14 -6.69
N GLN A 40 16.65 -9.46 -6.76
CA GLN A 40 15.92 -10.33 -5.84
C GLN A 40 16.38 -10.16 -4.38
N LEU A 41 17.66 -9.87 -4.14
CA LEU A 41 18.16 -9.54 -2.80
C LEU A 41 17.73 -8.15 -2.33
N ILE A 42 17.63 -7.17 -3.24
CA ILE A 42 17.26 -5.78 -2.91
C ILE A 42 15.76 -5.66 -2.62
N TYR A 43 14.93 -6.17 -3.53
CA TYR A 43 13.48 -6.05 -3.44
C TYR A 43 12.84 -7.19 -2.63
N GLY A 44 13.55 -8.30 -2.46
CA GLY A 44 13.04 -9.52 -1.87
C GLY A 44 12.38 -10.46 -2.89
N LYS A 45 11.97 -11.63 -2.41
CA LYS A 45 11.40 -12.69 -3.25
C LYS A 45 9.99 -12.41 -3.76
N LYS A 46 9.19 -11.64 -3.02
CA LYS A 46 7.80 -11.26 -3.37
C LYS A 46 7.49 -9.90 -2.77
N GLY A 47 6.84 -9.04 -3.54
CA GLY A 47 6.29 -7.77 -3.07
C GLY A 47 4.92 -7.92 -2.42
N GLU A 48 4.39 -6.80 -1.97
CA GLU A 48 3.03 -6.65 -1.46
C GLU A 48 2.00 -7.07 -2.53
N LYS A 49 0.88 -7.64 -2.08
CA LYS A 49 -0.23 -8.08 -2.93
C LYS A 49 -1.40 -7.11 -2.81
N MET A 50 -2.15 -6.96 -3.89
CA MET A 50 -3.40 -6.19 -3.87
C MET A 50 -4.48 -6.85 -3.00
N PRO A 51 -5.41 -6.07 -2.42
CA PRO A 51 -6.58 -6.59 -1.73
C PRO A 51 -7.40 -7.56 -2.59
N ASP A 52 -8.04 -8.54 -1.95
CA ASP A 52 -8.92 -9.49 -2.61
C ASP A 52 -10.11 -8.81 -3.30
N ILE A 53 -10.64 -9.43 -4.35
CA ILE A 53 -11.83 -8.95 -5.06
C ILE A 53 -13.07 -9.47 -4.32
N SER A 54 -13.82 -8.56 -3.71
CA SER A 54 -15.01 -8.88 -2.90
C SER A 54 -16.33 -8.79 -3.67
N ASP A 55 -16.40 -7.96 -4.72
CA ASP A 55 -17.61 -7.74 -5.52
C ASP A 55 -17.58 -8.58 -6.82
N PRO A 56 -18.56 -9.48 -7.05
CA PRO A 56 -18.62 -10.30 -8.26
C PRO A 56 -18.77 -9.49 -9.55
N ILE A 57 -19.33 -8.27 -9.51
CA ILE A 57 -19.46 -7.38 -10.67
C ILE A 57 -18.08 -7.14 -11.32
N LEU A 58 -17.03 -7.04 -10.50
CA LEU A 58 -15.66 -6.77 -10.93
C LEU A 58 -15.07 -7.93 -11.75
N LEU A 59 -15.66 -9.12 -11.70
CA LEU A 59 -15.19 -10.31 -12.41
C LEU A 59 -15.81 -10.46 -13.80
N GLU A 60 -16.90 -9.74 -14.07
CA GLU A 60 -17.60 -9.77 -15.35
C GLU A 60 -16.72 -9.21 -16.48
N SER A 61 -16.97 -9.72 -17.69
CA SER A 61 -16.46 -9.12 -18.93
C SER A 61 -17.22 -7.86 -19.29
N ALA A 62 -16.62 -6.99 -20.09
CA ALA A 62 -17.27 -5.76 -20.52
C ALA A 62 -18.54 -6.06 -21.34
N SER A 63 -18.48 -7.08 -22.20
CA SER A 63 -19.62 -7.56 -22.99
C SER A 63 -20.74 -8.14 -22.12
N SER A 64 -20.39 -8.88 -21.06
CA SER A 64 -21.35 -9.38 -20.08
C SER A 64 -22.02 -8.23 -19.31
N LEU A 65 -21.24 -7.27 -18.80
CA LEU A 65 -21.75 -6.09 -18.12
C LEU A 65 -22.72 -5.31 -19.01
N ALA A 66 -22.35 -5.03 -20.26
CA ALA A 66 -23.21 -4.31 -21.19
C ALA A 66 -24.55 -5.05 -21.42
N LYS A 67 -24.50 -6.38 -21.54
CA LYS A 67 -25.69 -7.22 -21.68
C LYS A 67 -26.57 -7.18 -20.43
N LYS A 68 -25.98 -7.34 -19.24
CA LYS A 68 -26.69 -7.31 -17.96
C LYS A 68 -27.33 -5.96 -17.68
N ILE A 69 -26.64 -4.87 -18.03
CA ILE A 69 -27.17 -3.50 -17.94
C ILE A 69 -28.38 -3.34 -18.87
N ARG A 70 -28.26 -3.71 -20.16
CA ARG A 70 -29.39 -3.62 -21.11
C ARG A 70 -30.60 -4.45 -20.67
N LYS A 71 -30.38 -5.59 -20.02
CA LYS A 71 -31.43 -6.46 -19.46
C LYS A 71 -31.95 -6.02 -18.10
N GLN A 72 -31.39 -4.97 -17.52
CA GLN A 72 -31.70 -4.49 -16.16
C GLN A 72 -31.44 -5.54 -15.07
N GLU A 73 -30.54 -6.51 -15.32
CA GLU A 73 -30.02 -7.44 -14.32
C GLU A 73 -29.01 -6.75 -13.38
N LEU A 74 -28.34 -5.71 -13.89
CA LEU A 74 -27.51 -4.76 -13.15
C LEU A 74 -27.85 -3.34 -13.64
N THR A 75 -27.63 -2.33 -12.81
CA THR A 75 -27.67 -0.93 -13.25
C THR A 75 -26.26 -0.44 -13.60
N SER A 76 -26.15 0.50 -14.54
CA SER A 76 -24.89 1.15 -14.88
C SER A 76 -24.29 1.86 -13.68
N VAL A 77 -25.12 2.47 -12.82
CA VAL A 77 -24.66 3.09 -11.56
C VAL A 77 -24.00 2.05 -10.64
N GLN A 78 -24.62 0.90 -10.40
CA GLN A 78 -24.01 -0.18 -9.59
C GLN A 78 -22.68 -0.64 -10.16
N VAL A 79 -22.59 -0.78 -11.48
CA VAL A 79 -21.34 -1.18 -12.15
C VAL A 79 -20.26 -0.11 -11.96
N MET A 80 -20.59 1.15 -12.15
CA MET A 80 -19.64 2.27 -11.97
C MET A 80 -19.17 2.38 -10.52
N GLU A 81 -20.09 2.30 -9.54
CA GLU A 81 -19.77 2.34 -8.11
C GLU A 81 -18.84 1.18 -7.69
N ALA A 82 -19.07 -0.04 -8.21
CA ALA A 82 -18.22 -1.18 -7.94
C ALA A 82 -16.77 -0.92 -8.40
N PHE A 83 -16.56 -0.43 -9.63
CA PHE A 83 -15.22 -0.13 -10.14
C PHE A 83 -14.57 1.06 -9.43
N ILE A 84 -15.32 2.11 -9.09
CA ILE A 84 -14.82 3.24 -8.29
C ILE A 84 -14.33 2.75 -6.92
N LYS A 85 -15.12 1.93 -6.22
CA LYS A 85 -14.73 1.34 -4.95
C LYS A 85 -13.46 0.51 -5.09
N ARG A 86 -13.37 -0.32 -6.14
CA ARG A 86 -12.17 -1.12 -6.41
C ARG A 86 -10.93 -0.26 -6.64
N ILE A 87 -11.05 0.87 -7.33
CA ILE A 87 -9.94 1.81 -7.50
C ILE A 87 -9.45 2.32 -6.15
N TYR A 88 -10.35 2.71 -5.25
CA TYR A 88 -9.97 3.15 -3.89
C TYR A 88 -9.22 2.05 -3.12
N ASP A 89 -9.60 0.78 -3.30
CA ASP A 89 -8.92 -0.34 -2.64
C ASP A 89 -7.49 -0.58 -3.17
N VAL A 90 -7.24 -0.40 -4.48
CA VAL A 90 -5.99 -0.87 -5.11
C VAL A 90 -5.03 0.24 -5.55
N ASN A 91 -5.54 1.44 -5.88
CA ASN A 91 -4.70 2.49 -6.45
C ASN A 91 -3.66 3.06 -5.47
N PRO A 92 -3.91 3.20 -4.16
CA PRO A 92 -2.89 3.64 -3.21
C PRO A 92 -1.66 2.72 -3.18
N LEU A 93 -1.85 1.42 -3.44
CA LEU A 93 -0.78 0.44 -3.51
C LEU A 93 -0.06 0.43 -4.86
N LEU A 94 -0.84 0.51 -5.94
CA LEU A 94 -0.37 0.19 -7.30
C LEU A 94 -0.07 1.42 -8.15
N ASN A 95 -0.69 2.56 -7.88
CA ASN A 95 -0.59 3.80 -8.65
C ASN A 95 -0.86 3.58 -10.16
N CYS A 96 -1.96 2.88 -10.48
CA CYS A 96 -2.36 2.61 -11.87
C CYS A 96 -3.10 3.82 -12.49
N MET A 97 -3.96 4.51 -11.73
CA MET A 97 -4.84 5.61 -12.14
C MET A 97 -4.26 6.97 -11.70
N VAL A 98 -4.33 7.96 -12.60
CA VAL A 98 -3.66 9.28 -12.46
C VAL A 98 -4.57 10.50 -12.63
N ASP A 99 -5.77 10.33 -13.16
CA ASP A 99 -6.83 11.35 -13.20
C ASP A 99 -8.20 10.66 -13.23
N GLU A 100 -9.23 11.31 -12.72
CA GLU A 100 -10.58 10.73 -12.58
C GLU A 100 -11.68 11.72 -12.99
N ARG A 101 -12.86 11.17 -13.34
CA ARG A 101 -14.09 11.94 -13.58
C ARG A 101 -15.33 11.24 -13.02
N PHE A 102 -15.20 10.61 -11.86
CA PHE A 102 -16.18 9.75 -11.21
C PHE A 102 -17.54 10.39 -11.05
N ARG A 103 -17.59 11.68 -10.67
CA ARG A 103 -18.85 12.41 -10.55
C ARG A 103 -19.62 12.43 -11.88
N ASP A 104 -18.96 12.84 -12.96
CA ASP A 104 -19.60 12.92 -14.28
C ASP A 104 -19.90 11.52 -14.82
N ALA A 105 -19.01 10.55 -14.57
CA ALA A 105 -19.21 9.16 -14.95
C ALA A 105 -20.46 8.55 -14.28
N LEU A 106 -20.73 8.86 -13.00
CA LEU A 106 -21.95 8.44 -12.31
C LEU A 106 -23.21 9.12 -12.86
N LEU A 107 -23.12 10.38 -13.29
CA LEU A 107 -24.23 11.07 -13.96
C LEU A 107 -24.52 10.45 -15.34
N GLU A 108 -23.48 10.13 -16.11
CA GLU A 108 -23.60 9.41 -17.39
C GLU A 108 -24.15 8.00 -17.19
N ALA A 109 -23.75 7.31 -16.12
CA ALA A 109 -24.25 5.98 -15.77
C ALA A 109 -25.75 6.02 -15.44
N LYS A 110 -26.17 7.01 -14.63
CA LYS A 110 -27.59 7.25 -14.36
C LYS A 110 -28.37 7.56 -15.64
N ALA A 111 -27.83 8.38 -16.53
CA ALA A 111 -28.47 8.67 -17.81
C ALA A 111 -28.63 7.42 -18.70
N ALA A 112 -27.66 6.50 -18.66
CA ALA A 112 -27.77 5.21 -19.34
C ALA A 112 -28.89 4.35 -18.75
N ASP A 113 -29.02 4.29 -17.42
CA ASP A 113 -30.10 3.58 -16.73
C ASP A 113 -31.48 4.19 -17.05
N ASP A 114 -31.58 5.52 -17.07
CA ASP A 114 -32.82 6.23 -17.40
C ASP A 114 -33.21 6.04 -18.87
N LEU A 115 -32.25 5.98 -19.79
CA LEU A 115 -32.49 5.66 -21.20
C LEU A 115 -33.12 4.27 -21.36
N ILE A 116 -32.63 3.27 -20.63
CA ILE A 116 -33.16 1.90 -20.66
C ILE A 116 -34.59 1.88 -20.07
N LYS A 117 -34.80 2.54 -18.92
CA LYS A 117 -36.12 2.63 -18.26
C LYS A 117 -37.17 3.37 -19.08
N SER A 118 -36.77 4.32 -19.94
CA SER A 118 -37.69 5.06 -20.80
C SER A 118 -38.46 4.18 -21.79
N GLY A 119 -37.97 2.98 -22.09
CA GLY A 119 -38.56 2.08 -23.08
C GLY A 119 -38.46 2.58 -24.53
N LYS A 120 -37.77 3.71 -24.79
CA LYS A 120 -37.63 4.31 -26.12
C LYS A 120 -36.92 3.40 -27.13
N TYR A 121 -36.03 2.53 -26.64
CA TYR A 121 -35.27 1.59 -27.44
C TYR A 121 -35.46 0.17 -26.92
N THR A 122 -35.59 -0.79 -27.83
CA THR A 122 -35.60 -2.21 -27.47
C THR A 122 -34.18 -2.68 -27.09
N GLU A 123 -34.07 -3.77 -26.32
CA GLU A 123 -32.79 -4.40 -25.97
C GLU A 123 -31.94 -4.66 -27.23
N LYS A 124 -32.56 -5.14 -28.32
CA LYS A 124 -31.89 -5.42 -29.59
C LYS A 124 -31.37 -4.15 -30.27
N GLN A 125 -32.15 -3.07 -30.27
CA GLN A 125 -31.68 -1.78 -30.82
C GLN A 125 -30.50 -1.26 -30.00
N LEU A 126 -30.58 -1.29 -28.67
CA LEU A 126 -29.48 -0.88 -27.81
C LEU A 126 -28.22 -1.74 -28.02
N ALA A 127 -28.36 -3.05 -28.25
CA ALA A 127 -27.23 -3.92 -28.52
C ALA A 127 -26.48 -3.58 -29.83
N ILE A 128 -27.18 -3.02 -30.83
CA ILE A 128 -26.61 -2.62 -32.12
C ILE A 128 -26.06 -1.19 -32.06
N GLU A 129 -26.85 -0.25 -31.57
CA GLU A 129 -26.53 1.18 -31.57
C GLU A 129 -25.60 1.58 -30.42
N LYS A 130 -25.70 0.91 -29.26
CA LYS A 130 -24.95 1.20 -28.04
C LYS A 130 -24.43 -0.08 -27.38
N PRO A 131 -23.54 -0.84 -28.05
CA PRO A 131 -23.11 -2.16 -27.61
C PRO A 131 -22.42 -2.18 -26.24
N PHE A 132 -21.90 -1.05 -25.76
CA PHE A 132 -21.29 -0.88 -24.43
C PHE A 132 -22.02 0.13 -23.54
N LEU A 133 -23.33 0.35 -23.77
CA LEU A 133 -24.14 1.26 -22.96
C LEU A 133 -23.93 1.05 -21.45
N GLY A 134 -23.47 2.10 -20.78
CA GLY A 134 -23.33 2.14 -19.32
C GLY A 134 -22.09 1.44 -18.78
N VAL A 135 -21.18 0.95 -19.62
CA VAL A 135 -19.95 0.27 -19.19
C VAL A 135 -18.81 1.27 -19.00
N ALA A 136 -18.11 1.18 -17.87
CA ALA A 136 -16.95 2.00 -17.57
C ALA A 136 -15.77 1.70 -18.52
N ILE A 137 -15.04 2.73 -18.97
CA ILE A 137 -13.82 2.59 -19.77
C ILE A 137 -12.69 3.47 -19.22
N SER A 138 -11.50 2.89 -19.05
CA SER A 138 -10.26 3.62 -18.74
C SER A 138 -9.41 3.81 -19.99
N THR A 139 -8.50 4.78 -19.95
CA THR A 139 -7.50 4.92 -21.01
C THR A 139 -6.19 5.49 -20.50
N LYS A 140 -5.14 5.13 -21.21
CA LYS A 140 -3.92 5.89 -21.40
C LYS A 140 -3.94 7.42 -21.13
N ASP A 141 -3.21 8.00 -20.17
CA ASP A 141 -3.05 9.48 -20.04
C ASP A 141 -2.56 10.15 -21.34
N CYS A 142 -1.90 9.43 -22.24
CA CYS A 142 -1.45 9.98 -23.51
C CYS A 142 -2.53 10.07 -24.61
N ILE A 143 -3.69 9.44 -24.44
CA ILE A 143 -4.82 9.51 -25.38
C ILE A 143 -5.89 10.42 -24.76
N ALA A 144 -6.24 11.47 -25.49
CA ALA A 144 -7.06 12.55 -25.00
C ALA A 144 -8.47 12.10 -24.58
N VAL A 145 -8.88 12.53 -23.38
CA VAL A 145 -10.27 12.51 -22.91
C VAL A 145 -10.63 13.94 -22.52
N LYS A 146 -11.69 14.48 -23.10
CA LYS A 146 -12.12 15.86 -22.92
C LYS A 146 -12.25 16.21 -21.43
N GLY A 147 -11.58 17.27 -21.01
CA GLY A 147 -11.55 17.77 -19.63
C GLY A 147 -10.60 17.04 -18.69
N MET A 148 -10.04 15.88 -19.07
CA MET A 148 -9.06 15.15 -18.28
C MET A 148 -7.63 15.51 -18.68
N LEU A 149 -6.66 15.12 -17.86
CA LEU A 149 -5.23 15.33 -18.12
C LEU A 149 -4.78 14.69 -19.45
N ASN A 150 -3.75 15.26 -20.06
CA ASN A 150 -3.06 14.64 -21.20
C ASN A 150 -1.56 14.97 -21.15
N THR A 151 -0.90 14.40 -20.14
CA THR A 151 0.46 14.81 -19.73
C THR A 151 1.55 14.04 -20.47
N SER A 152 1.29 12.78 -20.82
CA SER A 152 2.28 11.81 -21.29
C SER A 152 3.51 11.72 -20.37
N GLY A 153 3.30 11.90 -19.06
CA GLY A 153 4.35 11.85 -18.04
C GLY A 153 5.35 13.01 -18.09
N LEU A 154 5.09 14.07 -18.86
CA LEU A 154 5.96 15.25 -18.94
C LEU A 154 5.63 16.29 -17.88
N TYR A 155 6.64 16.72 -17.12
CA TYR A 155 6.49 17.78 -16.12
C TYR A 155 5.94 19.10 -16.69
N SER A 156 6.33 19.45 -17.92
CA SER A 156 5.87 20.66 -18.62
C SER A 156 4.41 20.59 -19.09
N ARG A 157 3.80 19.39 -19.06
CA ARG A 157 2.39 19.13 -19.39
C ARG A 157 1.56 18.68 -18.18
N ARG A 158 2.10 18.73 -16.95
CA ARG A 158 1.44 18.20 -15.74
C ARG A 158 0.04 18.77 -15.49
N ASP A 159 -0.21 20.00 -15.95
CA ASP A 159 -1.49 20.71 -15.81
C ASP A 159 -2.29 20.76 -17.13
N TYR A 160 -1.80 20.12 -18.21
CA TYR A 160 -2.45 20.16 -19.51
C TYR A 160 -3.67 19.24 -19.53
N ARG A 161 -4.83 19.80 -19.85
CA ARG A 161 -6.09 19.07 -20.01
C ARG A 161 -6.54 19.08 -21.47
N ALA A 162 -7.06 17.96 -21.95
CA ALA A 162 -7.52 17.86 -23.33
C ALA A 162 -8.83 18.64 -23.55
N SER A 163 -8.91 19.36 -24.67
CA SER A 163 -10.09 20.12 -25.07
C SER A 163 -11.16 19.26 -25.77
N GLU A 164 -10.75 18.12 -26.32
CA GLU A 164 -11.58 17.19 -27.08
C GLU A 164 -11.17 15.74 -26.77
N ASP A 165 -12.09 14.81 -27.04
CA ASP A 165 -11.78 13.38 -26.98
C ASP A 165 -10.93 12.98 -28.18
N ALA A 166 -10.01 12.03 -27.99
CA ALA A 166 -9.40 11.31 -29.10
C ALA A 166 -10.47 10.57 -29.91
N ASP A 167 -10.24 10.37 -31.22
CA ASP A 167 -11.23 9.74 -32.11
C ASP A 167 -11.71 8.38 -31.56
N ALA A 168 -10.79 7.57 -31.04
CA ALA A 168 -11.11 6.26 -30.45
C ALA A 168 -12.01 6.38 -29.19
N ILE A 169 -11.81 7.41 -28.36
CA ILE A 169 -12.64 7.66 -27.16
C ILE A 169 -14.01 8.17 -27.56
N ALA A 170 -14.09 9.06 -28.56
CA ALA A 170 -15.36 9.54 -29.09
C ALA A 170 -16.21 8.38 -29.66
N LEU A 171 -15.59 7.44 -30.38
CA LEU A 171 -16.25 6.24 -30.89
C LEU A 171 -16.76 5.34 -29.75
N MET A 172 -15.96 5.13 -28.70
CA MET A 172 -16.39 4.36 -27.52
C MET A 172 -17.54 5.03 -26.74
N ARG A 173 -17.52 6.36 -26.59
CA ARG A 173 -18.64 7.12 -26.01
C ARG A 173 -19.92 6.99 -26.85
N ASN A 174 -19.81 7.07 -28.18
CA ASN A 174 -20.95 6.89 -29.07
C ASN A 174 -21.57 5.50 -28.94
N ALA A 175 -20.73 4.48 -28.77
CA ALA A 175 -21.12 3.10 -28.47
C ALA A 175 -21.69 2.91 -27.04
N GLY A 176 -21.74 3.96 -26.23
CA GLY A 176 -22.36 4.00 -24.91
C GLY A 176 -21.43 3.75 -23.72
N ALA A 177 -20.12 3.58 -23.95
CA ALA A 177 -19.15 3.44 -22.87
C ALA A 177 -18.89 4.79 -22.16
N ILE A 178 -18.52 4.73 -20.89
CA ILE A 178 -18.39 5.90 -20.01
C ILE A 178 -16.92 6.03 -19.56
N PRO A 179 -16.14 6.97 -20.14
CA PRO A 179 -14.80 7.28 -19.65
C PRO A 179 -14.85 7.74 -18.20
N PHE A 180 -14.05 7.14 -17.33
CA PHE A 180 -14.09 7.47 -15.89
C PHE A 180 -12.72 7.69 -15.24
N ALA A 181 -11.64 7.19 -15.85
CA ALA A 181 -10.29 7.27 -15.31
C ALA A 181 -9.21 7.30 -16.40
N LEU A 182 -8.11 8.01 -16.13
CA LEU A 182 -6.87 7.95 -16.89
C LEU A 182 -5.81 7.11 -16.19
N THR A 183 -4.96 6.43 -16.97
CA THR A 183 -3.95 5.51 -16.45
C THR A 183 -2.52 5.96 -16.71
N ASN A 184 -1.61 5.57 -15.80
CA ASN A 184 -0.23 6.03 -15.78
C ASN A 184 0.60 5.50 -16.97
N VAL A 185 1.68 6.23 -17.28
CA VAL A 185 2.52 6.03 -18.46
C VAL A 185 4.01 6.17 -18.14
N SER A 186 4.88 5.70 -19.02
CA SER A 186 6.28 6.16 -19.03
C SER A 186 6.40 7.56 -19.61
N GLU A 187 7.42 8.32 -19.20
CA GLU A 187 7.70 9.66 -19.73
C GLU A 187 7.79 9.64 -21.27
N VAL A 188 7.03 10.53 -21.92
CA VAL A 188 6.80 10.60 -23.38
C VAL A 188 6.38 9.28 -24.04
N CYS A 189 5.89 8.33 -23.24
CA CYS A 189 5.53 6.97 -23.64
C CYS A 189 6.71 6.13 -24.18
N MET A 190 7.96 6.52 -23.91
CA MET A 190 9.14 5.92 -24.53
C MET A 190 10.02 5.18 -23.53
N TRP A 191 9.39 4.31 -22.76
CA TRP A 191 10.03 3.26 -21.98
C TRP A 191 9.02 2.18 -21.60
N TRP A 192 9.54 1.00 -21.30
CA TRP A 192 8.80 -0.22 -20.98
C TRP A 192 8.60 -0.43 -19.47
N GLU A 193 8.92 0.56 -18.62
CA GLU A 193 8.43 0.67 -17.23
C GLU A 193 7.63 1.97 -17.10
N SER A 194 6.38 1.88 -16.63
CA SER A 194 5.51 3.05 -16.41
C SER A 194 5.91 3.80 -15.15
N ASN A 195 6.86 4.71 -15.32
CA ASN A 195 7.39 5.61 -14.32
C ASN A 195 7.66 6.97 -14.96
N ASN A 196 7.22 8.05 -14.31
CA ASN A 196 7.46 9.41 -14.77
C ASN A 196 7.51 10.38 -13.59
N VAL A 197 7.91 11.63 -13.86
CA VAL A 197 8.09 12.68 -12.83
C VAL A 197 6.81 13.35 -12.38
N VAL A 198 5.68 13.14 -13.07
CA VAL A 198 4.38 13.76 -12.75
C VAL A 198 3.61 12.88 -11.78
N HIS A 199 3.44 11.61 -12.15
CA HIS A 199 2.58 10.65 -11.49
C HIS A 199 3.36 9.59 -10.71
N GLY A 200 4.68 9.53 -10.86
CA GLY A 200 5.52 8.50 -10.24
C GLY A 200 5.41 7.14 -10.93
N ARG A 201 5.68 6.09 -10.16
CA ARG A 201 5.82 4.70 -10.63
C ARG A 201 4.56 3.88 -10.36
N THR A 202 4.16 3.09 -11.35
CA THR A 202 3.12 2.05 -11.21
C THR A 202 3.74 0.70 -10.87
N ARG A 203 3.07 -0.10 -10.02
CA ARG A 203 3.54 -1.40 -9.52
C ARG A 203 2.65 -2.55 -9.98
N ASN A 204 3.22 -3.75 -10.15
CA ASN A 204 2.50 -4.89 -10.71
C ASN A 204 1.51 -5.51 -9.71
N PRO A 205 0.23 -5.77 -10.10
CA PRO A 205 -0.77 -6.37 -9.21
C PRO A 205 -0.42 -7.78 -8.70
N TYR A 206 0.41 -8.53 -9.42
CA TYR A 206 0.86 -9.87 -9.02
C TYR A 206 2.03 -9.83 -8.03
N ASP A 207 2.86 -8.78 -8.10
CA ASP A 207 4.03 -8.57 -7.25
C ASP A 207 4.48 -7.10 -7.36
N THR A 208 4.26 -6.31 -6.32
CA THR A 208 4.57 -4.86 -6.33
C THR A 208 6.06 -4.51 -6.45
N ASN A 209 6.96 -5.49 -6.38
CA ASN A 209 8.38 -5.29 -6.69
C ASN A 209 8.67 -5.33 -8.20
N ARG A 210 7.69 -5.72 -9.02
CA ARG A 210 7.83 -5.92 -10.46
C ARG A 210 7.20 -4.79 -11.24
N ILE A 211 7.72 -4.58 -12.44
CA ILE A 211 7.15 -3.61 -13.38
C ILE A 211 5.80 -4.09 -13.93
N VAL A 212 4.95 -3.14 -14.29
CA VAL A 212 3.70 -3.37 -15.05
C VAL A 212 3.91 -3.34 -16.56
N GLY A 213 5.16 -3.21 -17.01
CA GLY A 213 5.44 -2.87 -18.39
C GLY A 213 5.22 -1.41 -18.71
N GLY A 214 5.37 -1.12 -19.99
CA GLY A 214 5.19 0.21 -20.52
C GLY A 214 5.13 0.21 -22.04
N SER A 215 4.63 1.27 -22.64
CA SER A 215 4.27 2.49 -21.91
C SER A 215 2.84 2.50 -21.36
N SER A 216 1.96 1.56 -21.73
CA SER A 216 0.58 1.43 -21.20
C SER A 216 0.50 0.58 -19.92
N GLY A 217 1.47 0.71 -19.02
CA GLY A 217 1.54 -0.11 -17.82
C GLY A 217 0.44 0.19 -16.81
N GLY A 218 0.03 1.46 -16.66
CA GLY A 218 -1.14 1.82 -15.85
C GLY A 218 -2.41 1.14 -16.32
N GLU A 219 -2.61 1.03 -17.64
CA GLU A 219 -3.77 0.35 -18.21
C GLU A 219 -3.72 -1.15 -17.95
N GLY A 220 -2.56 -1.79 -18.16
CA GLY A 220 -2.36 -3.19 -17.82
C GLY A 220 -2.63 -3.49 -16.35
N CYS A 221 -2.16 -2.61 -15.47
CA CYS A 221 -2.35 -2.64 -14.02
C CYS A 221 -3.83 -2.52 -13.63
N MET A 222 -4.56 -1.55 -14.19
CA MET A 222 -5.99 -1.34 -13.93
C MET A 222 -6.84 -2.57 -14.28
N GLN A 223 -6.61 -3.14 -15.46
CA GLN A 223 -7.36 -4.31 -15.91
C GLN A 223 -7.06 -5.53 -15.02
N ALA A 224 -5.78 -5.80 -14.74
CA ALA A 224 -5.37 -6.93 -13.93
C ALA A 224 -5.79 -6.82 -12.46
N ALA A 225 -5.89 -5.60 -11.93
CA ALA A 225 -6.39 -5.33 -10.58
C ALA A 225 -7.93 -5.40 -10.45
N ALA A 226 -8.64 -5.70 -11.55
CA ALA A 226 -10.10 -5.66 -11.66
C ALA A 226 -10.71 -4.27 -11.42
N ALA A 227 -9.94 -3.20 -11.64
CA ALA A 227 -10.33 -1.83 -11.35
C ALA A 227 -10.97 -1.10 -12.55
N SER A 228 -11.00 -1.73 -13.73
CA SER A 228 -11.73 -1.27 -14.91
C SER A 228 -12.08 -2.49 -15.78
N PRO A 229 -13.25 -2.58 -16.43
CA PRO A 229 -13.62 -3.75 -17.23
C PRO A 229 -13.01 -3.78 -18.63
N LEU A 230 -12.65 -2.60 -19.16
CA LEU A 230 -11.95 -2.46 -20.43
C LEU A 230 -11.16 -1.16 -20.48
N GLY A 231 -10.16 -1.10 -21.36
CA GLY A 231 -9.50 0.17 -21.64
C GLY A 231 -8.71 0.19 -22.94
N LEU A 232 -8.16 1.37 -23.24
CA LEU A 232 -7.37 1.63 -24.44
C LEU A 232 -5.92 1.98 -24.10
N GLY A 233 -5.00 1.35 -24.83
CA GLY A 233 -3.59 1.68 -24.84
C GLY A 233 -3.12 2.09 -26.23
N SER A 234 -1.83 2.36 -26.35
CA SER A 234 -1.18 2.68 -27.63
C SER A 234 0.14 1.93 -27.79
N ASP A 235 0.49 1.51 -29.00
CA ASP A 235 1.62 0.60 -29.26
C ASP A 235 2.41 1.01 -30.51
N ILE A 236 3.65 1.45 -30.32
CA ILE A 236 4.65 1.72 -31.39
C ILE A 236 5.89 0.81 -31.31
N GLY A 237 6.03 0.08 -30.21
CA GLY A 237 7.16 -0.81 -29.95
C GLY A 237 6.84 -1.89 -28.92
N GLY A 238 5.56 -2.25 -28.79
CA GLY A 238 5.04 -3.20 -27.80
C GLY A 238 4.25 -2.58 -26.65
N SER A 239 3.93 -1.30 -26.70
CA SER A 239 3.36 -0.58 -25.56
C SER A 239 1.93 -0.95 -25.16
N ILE A 240 1.23 -1.82 -25.91
CA ILE A 240 0.01 -2.53 -25.47
C ILE A 240 0.37 -3.95 -25.05
N ARG A 241 1.12 -4.66 -25.90
CA ARG A 241 1.39 -6.09 -25.73
C ARG A 241 2.29 -6.41 -24.54
N MET A 242 3.35 -5.63 -24.30
CA MET A 242 4.24 -5.83 -23.15
C MET A 242 3.52 -5.61 -21.81
N PRO A 243 2.78 -4.50 -21.60
CA PRO A 243 1.93 -4.38 -20.42
C PRO A 243 0.91 -5.51 -20.30
N ALA A 244 0.24 -5.90 -21.38
CA ALA A 244 -0.73 -6.98 -21.34
C ALA A 244 -0.10 -8.31 -20.88
N PHE A 245 1.06 -8.65 -21.43
CA PHE A 245 1.85 -9.81 -21.03
C PHE A 245 2.25 -9.78 -19.55
N PHE A 246 2.85 -8.67 -19.07
CA PHE A 246 3.32 -8.59 -17.68
C PHE A 246 2.20 -8.55 -16.64
N ASN A 247 1.00 -8.11 -17.04
CA ASN A 247 -0.18 -8.08 -16.17
C ASN A 247 -1.15 -9.24 -16.43
N GLY A 248 -0.79 -10.20 -17.29
CA GLY A 248 -1.62 -11.40 -17.50
C GLY A 248 -3.02 -11.12 -18.05
N ILE A 249 -3.14 -10.11 -18.92
CA ILE A 249 -4.39 -9.74 -19.60
C ILE A 249 -4.21 -9.81 -21.11
N PHE A 250 -5.29 -9.63 -21.86
CA PHE A 250 -5.23 -9.52 -23.31
C PHE A 250 -4.93 -8.09 -23.75
N GLY A 251 -4.13 -7.95 -24.79
CA GLY A 251 -3.85 -6.66 -25.41
C GLY A 251 -3.64 -6.81 -26.90
N HIS A 252 -4.40 -6.06 -27.68
CA HIS A 252 -4.36 -6.16 -29.14
C HIS A 252 -3.78 -4.88 -29.76
N LYS A 253 -2.70 -5.04 -30.54
CA LYS A 253 -2.23 -4.02 -31.47
C LYS A 253 -2.89 -4.26 -32.82
N PRO A 254 -3.74 -3.35 -33.32
CA PRO A 254 -4.38 -3.50 -34.62
C PRO A 254 -3.41 -3.46 -35.79
N SER A 255 -3.88 -3.87 -36.97
CA SER A 255 -3.21 -3.62 -38.24
C SER A 255 -2.91 -2.14 -38.45
N LYS A 256 -1.80 -1.85 -39.14
CA LYS A 256 -1.41 -0.47 -39.47
C LYS A 256 -2.54 0.30 -40.15
N ASN A 257 -2.66 1.59 -39.83
CA ASN A 257 -3.62 2.51 -40.44
C ASN A 257 -5.11 2.17 -40.25
N VAL A 258 -5.46 1.23 -39.37
CA VAL A 258 -6.87 0.85 -39.12
C VAL A 258 -7.53 1.74 -38.08
N VAL A 259 -6.89 1.97 -36.94
CA VAL A 259 -7.41 2.84 -35.87
C VAL A 259 -6.78 4.23 -35.98
N SER A 260 -7.59 5.28 -35.80
CA SER A 260 -7.10 6.67 -35.79
C SER A 260 -6.19 6.92 -34.58
N ASN A 261 -5.04 7.57 -34.81
CA ASN A 261 -4.13 8.01 -33.74
C ASN A 261 -4.39 9.46 -33.31
N LYS A 262 -5.42 10.12 -33.87
CA LYS A 262 -5.75 11.51 -33.54
C LYS A 262 -6.15 11.64 -32.07
N GLY A 263 -5.59 12.65 -31.40
CA GLY A 263 -5.76 12.88 -29.97
C GLY A 263 -4.72 12.17 -29.09
N GLN A 264 -3.72 11.50 -29.68
CA GLN A 264 -2.57 10.95 -28.95
C GLN A 264 -1.38 11.91 -28.90
N PHE A 265 -0.68 11.97 -27.76
CA PHE A 265 0.59 12.71 -27.60
C PHE A 265 1.73 11.83 -27.03
N PRO A 266 2.97 11.90 -27.54
CA PRO A 266 3.37 12.61 -28.76
C PRO A 266 2.76 11.97 -30.01
N GLN A 267 2.59 12.78 -31.04
CA GLN A 267 2.13 12.33 -32.34
C GLN A 267 3.31 11.87 -33.21
N PRO A 268 3.14 10.86 -34.08
CA PRO A 268 4.12 10.53 -35.12
C PRO A 268 4.36 11.72 -36.08
N PHE A 269 5.59 11.85 -36.61
CA PHE A 269 5.97 12.99 -37.47
C PHE A 269 6.08 12.62 -38.96
N THR A 270 5.98 11.32 -39.28
CA THR A 270 6.00 10.81 -40.65
C THR A 270 4.89 9.78 -40.84
N GLU A 271 4.43 9.61 -42.09
CA GLU A 271 3.45 8.58 -42.46
C GLU A 271 3.90 7.16 -42.07
N GLU A 272 5.19 6.86 -42.19
CA GLU A 272 5.70 5.54 -41.82
C GLU A 272 5.64 5.33 -40.30
N GLN A 273 6.09 6.29 -39.48
CA GLN A 273 5.93 6.21 -38.02
C GLN A 273 4.45 6.16 -37.61
N TYR A 274 3.59 6.90 -38.31
CA TYR A 274 2.14 6.86 -38.10
C TYR A 274 1.58 5.46 -38.32
N SER A 275 2.09 4.74 -39.32
CA SER A 275 1.69 3.36 -39.61
C SER A 275 2.13 2.35 -38.52
N PHE A 276 3.14 2.68 -37.71
CA PHE A 276 3.65 1.79 -36.65
C PHE A 276 2.92 1.96 -35.32
N LEU A 277 2.40 3.15 -35.05
CA LEU A 277 1.61 3.46 -33.87
C LEU A 277 0.18 2.97 -34.07
N GLY A 278 -0.33 2.16 -33.14
CA GLY A 278 -1.73 1.78 -33.10
C GLY A 278 -2.34 1.91 -31.71
N ILE A 279 -3.47 2.59 -31.61
CA ILE A 279 -4.37 2.54 -30.45
C ILE A 279 -5.14 1.22 -30.50
N GLY A 280 -5.28 0.53 -29.36
CA GLY A 280 -5.94 -0.77 -29.32
C GLY A 280 -6.45 -1.18 -27.95
N PRO A 281 -7.30 -2.21 -27.88
CA PRO A 281 -7.96 -2.63 -26.65
C PRO A 281 -7.04 -3.42 -25.72
N MET A 282 -7.25 -3.22 -24.41
CA MET A 282 -6.67 -3.98 -23.31
C MET A 282 -7.79 -4.46 -22.39
N VAL A 283 -7.92 -5.77 -22.20
CA VAL A 283 -9.09 -6.39 -21.55
C VAL A 283 -8.72 -7.66 -20.80
N ARG A 284 -9.55 -8.03 -19.81
CA ARG A 284 -9.36 -9.28 -19.04
C ARG A 284 -9.79 -10.54 -19.79
N HIS A 285 -10.77 -10.41 -20.68
CA HIS A 285 -11.40 -11.54 -21.39
C HIS A 285 -11.30 -11.35 -22.90
N ALA A 286 -10.93 -12.39 -23.64
CA ALA A 286 -10.64 -12.29 -25.07
C ALA A 286 -11.88 -11.89 -25.89
N GLU A 287 -13.08 -12.27 -25.44
CA GLU A 287 -14.36 -11.95 -26.10
C GLU A 287 -14.60 -10.45 -26.24
N ASP A 288 -13.99 -9.61 -25.39
CA ASP A 288 -14.16 -8.16 -25.44
C ASP A 288 -13.29 -7.50 -26.53
N LEU A 289 -12.24 -8.16 -27.03
CA LEU A 289 -11.30 -7.56 -28.00
C LEU A 289 -11.98 -7.20 -29.32
N ARG A 290 -12.78 -8.13 -29.86
CA ARG A 290 -13.42 -8.01 -31.17
C ARG A 290 -14.46 -6.88 -31.22
N PRO A 291 -15.46 -6.80 -30.32
CA PRO A 291 -16.43 -5.73 -30.35
C PRO A 291 -15.78 -4.35 -30.11
N ILE A 292 -14.76 -4.26 -29.26
CA ILE A 292 -14.04 -2.98 -29.04
C ILE A 292 -13.26 -2.59 -30.30
N LEU A 293 -12.50 -3.50 -30.91
CA LEU A 293 -11.77 -3.23 -32.15
C LEU A 293 -12.70 -2.74 -33.26
N LYS A 294 -13.85 -3.38 -33.42
CA LYS A 294 -14.87 -2.99 -34.40
C LYS A 294 -15.32 -1.54 -34.22
N ILE A 295 -15.49 -1.09 -32.98
CA ILE A 295 -15.90 0.28 -32.67
C ILE A 295 -14.77 1.27 -32.97
N ILE A 296 -13.57 1.03 -32.46
CA ILE A 296 -12.47 2.01 -32.57
C ILE A 296 -11.84 2.06 -33.97
N ALA A 297 -12.05 1.03 -34.81
CA ALA A 297 -11.68 1.05 -36.22
C ALA A 297 -12.59 1.96 -37.06
N GLY A 298 -13.76 2.34 -36.54
CA GLY A 298 -14.72 3.21 -37.23
C GLY A 298 -15.10 2.65 -38.60
N GLU A 299 -15.10 3.50 -39.63
CA GLU A 299 -15.41 3.12 -41.02
C GLU A 299 -14.48 2.03 -41.54
N LYS A 300 -13.22 1.98 -41.09
CA LYS A 300 -12.24 0.98 -41.54
C LYS A 300 -12.47 -0.41 -40.96
N ALA A 301 -13.45 -0.60 -40.07
CA ALA A 301 -13.82 -1.91 -39.55
C ALA A 301 -14.25 -2.88 -40.66
N GLU A 302 -14.80 -2.36 -41.77
CA GLU A 302 -15.20 -3.17 -42.93
C GLU A 302 -14.00 -3.90 -43.58
N HIS A 303 -12.80 -3.34 -43.50
CA HIS A 303 -11.59 -3.95 -44.06
C HIS A 303 -11.08 -5.15 -43.24
N LEU A 304 -11.59 -5.34 -42.02
CA LEU A 304 -11.12 -6.37 -41.10
C LEU A 304 -11.98 -7.65 -41.10
N ASN A 305 -13.18 -7.61 -41.70
CA ASN A 305 -14.13 -8.73 -41.74
C ASN A 305 -14.35 -9.39 -40.36
N LEU A 306 -14.48 -8.58 -39.30
CA LEU A 306 -14.52 -9.06 -37.90
C LEU A 306 -15.73 -9.96 -37.57
N ASP A 307 -16.82 -9.82 -38.33
CA ASP A 307 -18.03 -10.63 -38.15
C ASP A 307 -17.96 -11.99 -38.88
N GLU A 308 -17.00 -12.17 -39.79
CA GLU A 308 -16.83 -13.44 -40.50
C GLU A 308 -16.22 -14.50 -39.56
N PRO A 309 -16.87 -15.67 -39.39
CA PRO A 309 -16.31 -16.75 -38.58
C PRO A 309 -14.95 -17.21 -39.10
N VAL A 310 -14.03 -17.49 -38.17
CA VAL A 310 -12.72 -18.06 -38.48
C VAL A 310 -12.74 -19.55 -38.16
N ASP A 311 -12.54 -20.37 -39.19
CA ASP A 311 -12.37 -21.81 -39.03
C ASP A 311 -10.92 -22.13 -38.66
N LEU A 312 -10.66 -22.34 -37.36
CA LEU A 312 -9.33 -22.59 -36.81
C LEU A 312 -8.65 -23.85 -37.39
N SER A 313 -9.44 -24.81 -37.91
CA SER A 313 -8.90 -26.03 -38.54
C SER A 313 -8.31 -25.79 -39.94
N LYS A 314 -8.60 -24.64 -40.56
CA LYS A 314 -8.10 -24.25 -41.89
C LYS A 314 -6.93 -23.28 -41.82
N LEU A 315 -6.48 -22.91 -40.62
CA LEU A 315 -5.35 -22.00 -40.44
C LEU A 315 -4.01 -22.72 -40.58
N LYS A 316 -3.00 -21.99 -41.06
CA LYS A 316 -1.60 -22.42 -41.07
C LYS A 316 -0.92 -21.86 -39.82
N TYR A 317 -0.42 -22.75 -38.96
CA TYR A 317 0.24 -22.35 -37.73
C TYR A 317 1.75 -22.44 -37.85
N PHE A 318 2.41 -21.36 -37.50
CA PHE A 318 3.86 -21.23 -37.39
C PHE A 318 4.22 -20.87 -35.96
N TYR A 319 5.38 -21.33 -35.48
CA TYR A 319 5.91 -20.86 -34.19
C TYR A 319 7.41 -20.68 -34.22
N GLN A 320 7.90 -19.77 -33.38
CA GLN A 320 9.32 -19.56 -33.15
C GLN A 320 9.54 -19.25 -31.67
N GLU A 321 10.57 -19.85 -31.07
CA GLU A 321 10.77 -19.85 -29.62
C GLU A 321 11.61 -18.67 -29.11
N ASN A 322 12.46 -18.11 -29.94
CA ASN A 322 13.37 -17.01 -29.60
C ASN A 322 13.65 -16.11 -30.82
N ASP A 323 14.39 -15.03 -30.65
CA ASP A 323 14.70 -14.08 -31.73
C ASP A 323 15.84 -14.51 -32.67
N GLY A 324 16.45 -15.69 -32.49
CA GLY A 324 17.64 -16.10 -33.22
C GLY A 324 18.96 -15.60 -32.61
N GLY A 325 18.94 -15.12 -31.37
CA GLY A 325 20.14 -14.76 -30.60
C GLY A 325 20.61 -13.33 -30.83
N GLY A 326 19.70 -12.36 -30.75
CA GLY A 326 20.01 -10.94 -30.86
C GLY A 326 21.05 -10.48 -29.83
N ARG A 327 21.83 -9.46 -30.20
CA ARG A 327 22.88 -8.94 -29.31
C ARG A 327 22.24 -8.16 -28.15
N TYR A 328 22.64 -8.49 -26.92
CA TYR A 328 22.10 -7.89 -25.68
C TYR A 328 20.60 -8.12 -25.45
N VAL A 329 20.07 -9.19 -26.05
CA VAL A 329 18.70 -9.66 -25.85
C VAL A 329 18.74 -10.84 -24.88
N SER A 330 17.85 -10.85 -23.91
CA SER A 330 17.75 -11.97 -22.95
C SER A 330 17.27 -13.24 -23.63
N GLU A 331 17.73 -14.38 -23.14
CA GLU A 331 17.14 -15.67 -23.50
C GLU A 331 15.68 -15.75 -23.03
N VAL A 332 14.91 -16.57 -23.73
CA VAL A 332 13.49 -16.75 -23.42
C VAL A 332 13.36 -17.69 -22.21
N ASP A 333 12.66 -17.23 -21.18
CA ASP A 333 12.36 -18.00 -19.97
C ASP A 333 11.70 -19.33 -20.36
N HIS A 334 12.12 -20.42 -19.72
CA HIS A 334 11.66 -21.77 -20.01
C HIS A 334 10.14 -21.91 -19.93
N ASP A 335 9.49 -21.24 -18.97
CA ASP A 335 8.03 -21.24 -18.80
C ASP A 335 7.28 -20.74 -20.05
N ILE A 336 7.89 -19.82 -20.80
CA ILE A 336 7.30 -19.23 -22.02
C ILE A 336 7.46 -20.22 -23.19
N VAL A 337 8.63 -20.85 -23.31
CA VAL A 337 8.89 -21.90 -24.32
C VAL A 337 7.94 -23.09 -24.11
N ASP A 338 7.80 -23.55 -22.86
CA ASP A 338 6.83 -24.58 -22.49
C ASP A 338 5.39 -24.17 -22.84
N GLY A 339 5.05 -22.90 -22.62
CA GLY A 339 3.78 -22.30 -23.03
C GLY A 339 3.54 -22.46 -24.53
N ILE A 340 4.54 -22.13 -25.37
CA ILE A 340 4.46 -22.31 -26.82
C ILE A 340 4.27 -23.78 -27.19
N HIS A 341 5.03 -24.71 -26.60
CA HIS A 341 4.89 -26.14 -26.89
C HIS A 341 3.52 -26.69 -26.50
N ARG A 342 2.94 -26.20 -25.39
CA ARG A 342 1.56 -26.54 -24.99
C ARG A 342 0.54 -26.07 -26.02
N ILE A 343 0.70 -24.86 -26.57
CA ILE A 343 -0.15 -24.35 -27.66
C ILE A 343 0.00 -25.21 -28.91
N VAL A 344 1.23 -25.52 -29.30
CA VAL A 344 1.51 -26.38 -30.46
C VAL A 344 0.84 -27.74 -30.30
N LYS A 345 0.95 -28.35 -29.12
CA LYS A 345 0.30 -29.62 -28.80
C LYS A 345 -1.23 -29.49 -28.87
N HIS A 346 -1.79 -28.41 -28.33
CA HIS A 346 -3.23 -28.15 -28.37
C HIS A 346 -3.77 -28.07 -29.79
N PHE A 347 -3.15 -27.29 -30.68
CA PHE A 347 -3.61 -27.19 -32.06
C PHE A 347 -3.46 -28.50 -32.85
N LYS A 348 -2.36 -29.22 -32.66
CA LYS A 348 -2.16 -30.56 -33.25
C LYS A 348 -3.23 -31.55 -32.80
N THR A 349 -3.61 -31.53 -31.53
CA THR A 349 -4.54 -32.52 -30.95
C THR A 349 -6.00 -32.16 -31.19
N LYS A 350 -6.40 -30.90 -31.01
CA LYS A 350 -7.80 -30.47 -31.13
C LYS A 350 -8.26 -30.28 -32.58
N PHE A 351 -7.41 -29.72 -33.44
CA PHE A 351 -7.80 -29.40 -34.83
C PHE A 351 -7.12 -30.27 -35.87
N ASN A 352 -6.22 -31.18 -35.47
CA ASN A 352 -5.46 -32.06 -36.37
C ASN A 352 -4.70 -31.27 -37.47
N VAL A 353 -4.19 -30.09 -37.11
CA VAL A 353 -3.44 -29.21 -38.02
C VAL A 353 -1.94 -29.28 -37.74
N PRO A 354 -1.08 -29.32 -38.77
CA PRO A 354 0.35 -29.23 -38.57
C PRO A 354 0.73 -27.82 -38.11
N VAL A 355 1.60 -27.75 -37.10
CA VAL A 355 2.19 -26.51 -36.60
C VAL A 355 3.68 -26.55 -36.90
N LYS A 356 4.17 -25.63 -37.73
CA LYS A 356 5.54 -25.63 -38.27
C LYS A 356 6.45 -24.73 -37.44
N GLN A 357 7.57 -25.26 -36.96
CA GLN A 357 8.61 -24.44 -36.35
C GLN A 357 9.35 -23.64 -37.42
N MET A 358 9.59 -22.36 -37.14
CA MET A 358 10.30 -21.44 -38.01
C MET A 358 11.57 -20.92 -37.32
N GLN A 359 12.52 -20.45 -38.13
CA GLN A 359 13.68 -19.69 -37.70
C GLN A 359 13.83 -18.49 -38.63
N ILE A 360 13.16 -17.40 -38.28
CA ILE A 360 13.22 -16.12 -38.99
C ILE A 360 14.44 -15.38 -38.46
N GLU A 361 15.57 -15.60 -39.13
CA GLU A 361 16.88 -15.15 -38.69
C GLU A 361 17.02 -13.63 -38.58
N GLU A 362 16.20 -12.88 -39.33
CA GLU A 362 16.14 -11.43 -39.29
C GLU A 362 15.64 -10.87 -37.96
N PHE A 363 14.90 -11.65 -37.16
CA PHE A 363 14.40 -11.22 -35.85
C PHE A 363 15.54 -10.86 -34.89
N ARG A 364 16.73 -11.45 -35.05
CA ARG A 364 17.92 -11.13 -34.24
C ARG A 364 18.39 -9.69 -34.42
N GLN A 365 17.95 -9.03 -35.49
CA GLN A 365 18.24 -7.62 -35.81
C GLN A 365 17.06 -6.69 -35.51
N SER A 366 16.04 -7.16 -34.81
CA SER A 366 14.81 -6.43 -34.54
C SER A 366 15.07 -5.02 -33.99
N ALA A 367 15.91 -4.87 -32.97
CA ALA A 367 16.20 -3.57 -32.39
C ALA A 367 16.83 -2.59 -33.40
N ALA A 368 17.76 -3.08 -34.23
CA ALA A 368 18.39 -2.26 -35.27
C ALA A 368 17.38 -1.83 -36.35
N LEU A 369 16.48 -2.74 -36.74
CA LEU A 369 15.38 -2.43 -37.65
C LEU A 369 14.46 -1.39 -36.99
N TRP A 370 14.07 -1.57 -35.73
CA TRP A 370 13.22 -0.61 -35.02
C TRP A 370 13.84 0.78 -34.96
N PHE A 371 15.09 0.90 -34.48
CA PHE A 371 15.76 2.20 -34.38
C PHE A 371 15.90 2.89 -35.73
N ALA A 372 16.28 2.18 -36.79
CA ALA A 372 16.40 2.77 -38.12
C ALA A 372 15.05 3.34 -38.61
N ASN A 373 13.95 2.65 -38.31
CA ASN A 373 12.62 3.03 -38.78
C ASN A 373 11.91 4.06 -37.90
N MET A 374 12.44 4.31 -36.70
CA MET A 374 12.03 5.43 -35.85
C MET A 374 12.74 6.75 -36.19
N LYS A 375 13.76 6.73 -37.06
CA LYS A 375 14.44 7.95 -37.50
C LYS A 375 13.65 8.69 -38.58
N ASP A 376 13.66 10.01 -38.46
CA ASP A 376 13.13 10.96 -39.43
C ASP A 376 14.04 12.20 -39.51
N ASP A 377 13.71 13.12 -40.41
CA ASP A 377 14.37 14.41 -40.62
C ASP A 377 13.53 15.62 -40.14
N SER A 378 12.43 15.38 -39.41
CA SER A 378 11.49 16.42 -38.96
C SER A 378 12.09 17.36 -37.90
N GLY A 379 13.19 16.95 -37.26
CA GLY A 379 13.79 17.65 -36.12
C GLY A 379 13.00 17.50 -34.81
N TYR A 380 12.00 16.61 -34.75
CA TYR A 380 11.22 16.30 -33.54
C TYR A 380 11.60 14.95 -32.89
N GLY A 381 12.91 14.68 -32.84
CA GLY A 381 13.48 13.54 -32.11
C GLY A 381 13.13 13.54 -30.61
N PHE A 382 13.53 12.47 -29.91
CA PHE A 382 13.17 12.25 -28.50
C PHE A 382 13.55 13.42 -27.58
N GLU A 383 14.66 14.11 -27.84
CA GLU A 383 15.06 15.29 -27.06
C GLU A 383 14.06 16.45 -27.18
N ARG A 384 13.40 16.58 -28.34
CA ARG A 384 12.40 17.62 -28.54
C ARG A 384 11.05 17.18 -27.98
N GLN A 385 10.74 15.89 -28.02
CA GLN A 385 9.58 15.32 -27.33
C GLN A 385 9.68 15.55 -25.82
N LEU A 386 10.85 15.34 -25.21
CA LEU A 386 11.08 15.64 -23.78
C LEU A 386 10.86 17.12 -23.46
N GLY A 387 11.22 18.02 -24.37
CA GLY A 387 10.89 19.45 -24.27
C GLY A 387 9.47 19.82 -24.74
N ASN A 388 8.51 18.89 -24.70
CA ASN A 388 7.10 19.09 -25.08
C ASN A 388 6.93 19.67 -26.50
N LEU A 389 7.79 19.25 -27.43
CA LEU A 389 7.86 19.74 -28.82
C LEU A 389 8.14 21.24 -28.99
N LYS A 390 8.34 21.98 -27.88
CA LYS A 390 8.57 23.43 -27.88
C LYS A 390 10.06 23.75 -27.89
N THR A 391 10.84 23.05 -27.07
CA THR A 391 12.28 23.26 -26.93
C THR A 391 13.02 21.94 -27.14
N SER A 392 14.22 21.99 -27.71
CA SER A 392 15.10 20.82 -27.70
C SER A 392 15.92 20.85 -26.40
N ILE A 393 15.89 19.76 -25.63
CA ILE A 393 16.78 19.64 -24.47
C ILE A 393 18.15 19.12 -24.91
N ASN A 394 19.19 19.39 -24.12
CA ASN A 394 20.46 18.67 -24.24
C ASN A 394 20.50 17.57 -23.16
N PRO A 395 20.37 16.29 -23.54
CA PRO A 395 20.19 15.22 -22.57
C PRO A 395 21.43 15.01 -21.67
N TYR A 396 22.64 15.33 -22.16
CA TYR A 396 23.86 15.27 -21.34
C TYR A 396 23.86 16.34 -20.24
N THR A 397 23.46 17.58 -20.57
CA THR A 397 23.35 18.64 -19.57
C THR A 397 22.20 18.41 -18.59
N GLU A 398 21.07 17.91 -19.07
CA GLU A 398 19.94 17.54 -18.19
C GLU A 398 20.30 16.35 -17.29
N MET A 399 21.15 15.43 -17.75
CA MET A 399 21.68 14.33 -16.93
C MET A 399 22.54 14.86 -15.77
N LEU A 400 23.34 15.90 -15.99
CA LEU A 400 24.06 16.57 -14.91
C LEU A 400 23.10 17.27 -13.93
N LYS A 401 22.07 17.96 -14.44
CA LYS A 401 21.04 18.60 -13.61
C LYS A 401 20.22 17.57 -12.82
N TRP A 402 20.13 16.33 -13.28
CA TRP A 402 19.35 15.29 -12.64
C TRP A 402 19.83 15.01 -11.21
N PHE A 403 21.14 15.09 -10.93
CA PHE A 403 21.71 15.02 -9.58
C PHE A 403 21.19 16.11 -8.62
N PHE A 404 20.61 17.18 -9.15
CA PHE A 404 20.08 18.33 -8.42
C PHE A 404 18.55 18.49 -8.54
N GLY A 405 17.84 17.45 -8.99
CA GLY A 405 16.37 17.45 -9.09
C GLY A 405 15.81 17.94 -10.43
N ALA A 406 16.33 17.41 -11.55
CA ALA A 406 15.82 17.72 -12.88
C ALA A 406 14.36 17.28 -13.10
N LYS A 407 13.73 17.89 -14.10
CA LYS A 407 12.32 17.70 -14.48
C LYS A 407 12.07 16.53 -15.44
N HIS A 408 13.05 15.63 -15.57
CA HIS A 408 13.02 14.46 -16.44
C HIS A 408 13.47 13.22 -15.67
N THR A 409 12.97 12.06 -16.08
CA THR A 409 13.48 10.79 -15.53
C THR A 409 14.88 10.49 -16.08
N PHE A 410 15.71 9.85 -15.27
CA PHE A 410 17.02 9.34 -15.71
C PHE A 410 16.89 8.49 -16.98
N ILE A 411 15.84 7.66 -17.04
CA ILE A 411 15.57 6.76 -18.15
C ILE A 411 15.17 7.51 -19.43
N GLY A 412 14.35 8.56 -19.32
CA GLY A 412 14.00 9.41 -20.45
C GLY A 412 15.24 10.06 -21.06
N LEU A 413 16.14 10.59 -20.22
CA LEU A 413 17.40 11.17 -20.67
C LEU A 413 18.34 10.15 -21.31
N LEU A 414 18.48 8.96 -20.69
CA LEU A 414 19.27 7.87 -21.26
C LEU A 414 18.71 7.39 -22.60
N THR A 415 17.39 7.29 -22.73
CA THR A 415 16.72 6.90 -23.99
C THR A 415 17.00 7.92 -25.08
N ALA A 416 16.96 9.22 -24.78
CA ALA A 416 17.33 10.28 -25.73
C ALA A 416 18.82 10.23 -26.12
N MET A 417 19.72 9.88 -25.20
CA MET A 417 21.15 9.70 -25.52
C MET A 417 21.38 8.46 -26.41
N LEU A 418 20.72 7.34 -26.09
CA LEU A 418 20.80 6.11 -26.87
C LEU A 418 20.28 6.33 -28.28
N ASP A 419 19.16 7.04 -28.43
CA ASP A 419 18.61 7.40 -29.74
C ASP A 419 19.64 8.16 -30.60
N LYS A 420 20.37 9.13 -30.03
CA LYS A 420 21.43 9.87 -30.75
C LYS A 420 22.63 9.01 -31.16
N ALA A 421 22.94 7.95 -30.41
CA ALA A 421 24.07 7.07 -30.68
C ALA A 421 23.79 6.00 -31.77
N GLN A 422 22.53 5.87 -32.23
CA GLN A 422 22.15 4.91 -33.27
C GLN A 422 22.44 5.41 -34.70
N CYS A 423 22.00 4.66 -35.72
CA CYS A 423 22.19 5.05 -37.12
C CYS A 423 21.49 6.39 -37.44
N GLN A 424 22.15 7.23 -38.23
CA GLN A 424 21.60 8.51 -38.69
C GLN A 424 20.63 8.30 -39.85
N TYR A 425 19.57 9.12 -39.89
CA TYR A 425 18.63 9.17 -41.02
C TYR A 425 19.38 9.44 -42.33
N GLY A 426 18.97 8.80 -43.42
CA GLY A 426 19.59 8.96 -44.74
C GLY A 426 20.98 8.31 -44.92
N SER A 427 21.61 7.79 -43.86
CA SER A 427 22.90 7.10 -43.97
C SER A 427 22.81 5.80 -44.79
N PRO A 428 23.91 5.28 -45.37
CA PRO A 428 23.91 3.99 -46.06
C PRO A 428 23.38 2.84 -45.18
N LYS A 429 23.71 2.87 -43.87
CA LYS A 429 23.21 1.91 -42.89
C LYS A 429 21.70 2.01 -42.69
N TYR A 430 21.15 3.22 -42.63
CA TYR A 430 19.70 3.45 -42.56
C TYR A 430 18.98 2.86 -43.78
N HIS A 431 19.40 3.20 -45.00
CA HIS A 431 18.79 2.67 -46.23
C HIS A 431 18.88 1.14 -46.32
N HIS A 432 20.00 0.56 -45.90
CA HIS A 432 20.16 -0.88 -45.84
C HIS A 432 19.14 -1.54 -44.89
N LEU A 433 18.96 -1.00 -43.69
CA LEU A 433 18.01 -1.52 -42.70
C LEU A 433 16.55 -1.33 -43.13
N VAL A 434 16.21 -0.21 -43.78
CA VAL A 434 14.87 0.01 -44.36
C VAL A 434 14.59 -0.98 -45.48
N LYS A 435 15.54 -1.21 -46.40
CA LYS A 435 15.41 -2.23 -47.45
C LYS A 435 15.22 -3.63 -46.86
N LYS A 436 15.96 -3.95 -45.80
CA LYS A 436 15.84 -5.23 -45.10
C LYS A 436 14.48 -5.40 -44.42
N ARG A 437 13.96 -4.36 -43.75
CA ARG A 437 12.60 -4.33 -43.21
C ARG A 437 11.57 -4.62 -44.31
N ASN A 438 11.65 -3.94 -45.45
CA ASN A 438 10.69 -4.10 -46.55
C ASN A 438 10.70 -5.53 -47.10
N LYS A 439 11.88 -6.12 -47.28
CA LYS A 439 12.00 -7.51 -47.69
C LYS A 439 11.37 -8.45 -46.65
N LEU A 440 11.71 -8.30 -45.37
CA LEU A 440 11.15 -9.13 -44.30
C LEU A 440 9.63 -9.03 -44.21
N ARG A 441 9.08 -7.81 -44.40
CA ARG A 441 7.64 -7.58 -44.46
C ARG A 441 7.00 -8.39 -45.59
N ALA A 442 7.52 -8.28 -46.81
CA ALA A 442 7.01 -9.02 -47.96
C ALA A 442 7.09 -10.54 -47.76
N ASP A 443 8.23 -11.04 -47.27
CA ASP A 443 8.44 -12.47 -47.01
C ASP A 443 7.44 -13.01 -45.97
N LEU A 444 7.11 -12.23 -44.93
CA LEU A 444 6.12 -12.61 -43.93
C LEU A 444 4.67 -12.43 -44.39
N GLU A 445 4.37 -11.42 -45.21
CA GLU A 445 3.06 -11.25 -45.85
C GLU A 445 2.73 -12.47 -46.73
N GLU A 446 3.72 -12.95 -47.50
CA GLU A 446 3.58 -14.16 -48.32
C GLU A 446 3.43 -15.42 -47.45
N LEU A 447 4.27 -15.58 -46.43
CA LEU A 447 4.23 -16.74 -45.54
C LEU A 447 2.88 -16.87 -44.82
N LEU A 448 2.38 -15.77 -44.27
CA LEU A 448 1.15 -15.75 -43.48
C LEU A 448 -0.09 -15.79 -44.39
N GLY A 449 -0.11 -15.07 -45.51
CA GLY A 449 -1.30 -14.98 -46.36
C GLY A 449 -2.55 -14.57 -45.57
N ASN A 450 -3.73 -15.05 -45.96
CA ASN A 450 -5.00 -14.70 -45.28
C ASN A 450 -5.37 -15.66 -44.13
N ASN A 451 -4.64 -16.76 -43.95
CA ASN A 451 -4.98 -17.82 -43.00
C ASN A 451 -3.79 -18.29 -42.15
N GLY A 452 -2.68 -17.56 -42.14
CA GLY A 452 -1.48 -17.90 -41.39
C GLY A 452 -1.39 -17.15 -40.07
N VAL A 453 -0.84 -17.86 -39.07
CA VAL A 453 -0.63 -17.35 -37.71
C VAL A 453 0.78 -17.70 -37.27
N LEU A 454 1.52 -16.70 -36.78
CA LEU A 454 2.79 -16.90 -36.10
C LEU A 454 2.62 -16.74 -34.59
N ILE A 455 2.96 -17.80 -33.85
CA ILE A 455 3.05 -17.82 -32.39
C ILE A 455 4.49 -17.46 -32.02
N TYR A 456 4.65 -16.40 -31.25
CA TYR A 456 5.96 -15.85 -30.89
C TYR A 456 5.95 -15.34 -29.43
N PRO A 457 7.06 -15.36 -28.66
CA PRO A 457 7.07 -14.76 -27.34
C PRO A 457 6.69 -13.28 -27.40
N THR A 458 5.82 -12.82 -26.50
CA THR A 458 5.60 -11.36 -26.36
C THR A 458 6.84 -10.69 -25.80
N HIS A 459 7.51 -11.35 -24.87
CA HIS A 459 8.70 -10.85 -24.19
C HIS A 459 9.57 -12.06 -23.80
N PRO A 460 10.92 -11.95 -23.75
CA PRO A 460 11.77 -13.09 -23.42
C PRO A 460 11.69 -13.47 -21.94
N THR A 461 11.41 -12.54 -21.04
CA THR A 461 11.31 -12.83 -19.60
C THR A 461 9.94 -12.48 -19.04
N VAL A 462 9.54 -13.07 -17.92
CA VAL A 462 8.44 -12.53 -17.10
C VAL A 462 8.76 -11.12 -16.58
N ALA A 463 7.80 -10.46 -15.92
CA ALA A 463 7.95 -9.09 -15.45
C ALA A 463 9.22 -8.91 -14.58
N PRO A 464 10.20 -8.11 -15.02
CA PRO A 464 11.42 -7.88 -14.25
C PRO A 464 11.15 -6.98 -13.03
N TYR A 465 12.11 -6.92 -12.11
CA TYR A 465 12.08 -5.96 -11.00
C TYR A 465 12.11 -4.51 -11.50
N HIS A 466 11.63 -3.57 -10.69
CA HIS A 466 11.78 -2.15 -10.99
C HIS A 466 13.25 -1.79 -11.24
N ILE A 467 13.53 -0.96 -12.26
CA ILE A 467 14.88 -0.53 -12.69
C ILE A 467 15.73 -1.63 -13.38
N GLU A 468 15.48 -2.93 -13.12
CA GLU A 468 16.15 -4.04 -13.82
C GLU A 468 16.15 -3.90 -15.36
N PRO A 469 15.07 -3.41 -16.02
CA PRO A 469 15.06 -3.08 -17.44
C PRO A 469 16.27 -2.30 -18.00
N LEU A 470 16.99 -1.52 -17.19
CA LEU A 470 18.21 -0.81 -17.61
C LEU A 470 19.30 -1.76 -18.11
N PHE A 471 19.39 -2.96 -17.54
CA PHE A 471 20.39 -3.96 -17.91
C PHE A 471 19.92 -4.87 -19.06
N ARG A 472 18.67 -4.74 -19.48
CA ARG A 472 18.01 -5.60 -20.48
C ARG A 472 17.22 -4.78 -21.50
N ALA A 473 17.66 -3.55 -21.76
CA ALA A 473 16.91 -2.51 -22.46
C ALA A 473 16.46 -2.88 -23.88
N ILE A 474 17.06 -3.90 -24.50
CA ILE A 474 16.79 -4.31 -25.89
C ILE A 474 15.67 -5.36 -25.99
N ASN A 475 15.17 -5.90 -24.87
CA ASN A 475 14.15 -6.96 -24.90
C ASN A 475 12.81 -6.53 -25.52
N PHE A 476 12.52 -5.22 -25.61
CA PHE A 476 11.35 -4.71 -26.37
C PHE A 476 11.36 -5.14 -27.84
N SER A 477 12.52 -5.54 -28.37
CA SER A 477 12.69 -6.03 -29.75
C SER A 477 11.74 -7.17 -30.13
N TYR A 478 11.29 -8.01 -29.19
CA TYR A 478 10.31 -9.06 -29.47
C TYR A 478 8.96 -8.51 -29.96
N THR A 479 8.57 -7.32 -29.51
CA THR A 479 7.34 -6.66 -29.96
C THR A 479 7.60 -5.60 -31.01
N GLY A 480 8.73 -4.89 -30.93
CA GLY A 480 9.11 -3.81 -31.83
C GLY A 480 9.22 -4.23 -33.30
N ILE A 481 9.69 -5.46 -33.58
CA ILE A 481 9.74 -5.97 -34.97
C ILE A 481 8.35 -5.99 -35.61
N VAL A 482 7.33 -6.36 -34.85
CA VAL A 482 5.96 -6.48 -35.35
C VAL A 482 5.39 -5.10 -35.70
N ASN A 483 5.73 -4.05 -34.93
CA ASN A 483 5.33 -2.67 -35.25
C ASN A 483 5.91 -2.22 -36.58
N VAL A 484 7.23 -2.35 -36.76
CA VAL A 484 7.88 -1.87 -37.99
C VAL A 484 7.46 -2.69 -39.22
N LEU A 485 7.01 -3.92 -39.03
CA LEU A 485 6.43 -4.71 -40.10
C LEU A 485 4.97 -4.33 -40.39
N GLY A 486 4.25 -3.77 -39.41
CA GLY A 486 2.87 -3.26 -39.57
C GLY A 486 1.78 -4.30 -39.31
N PHE A 487 2.15 -5.51 -38.91
CA PHE A 487 1.22 -6.63 -38.67
C PHE A 487 0.38 -6.45 -37.41
N PRO A 488 -0.86 -6.94 -37.35
CA PRO A 488 -1.64 -7.03 -36.12
C PRO A 488 -1.05 -8.09 -35.18
N ALA A 489 -1.16 -7.85 -33.87
CA ALA A 489 -0.72 -8.82 -32.88
C ALA A 489 -1.48 -8.73 -31.56
N THR A 490 -1.85 -9.90 -31.03
CA THR A 490 -2.53 -10.01 -29.73
C THR A 490 -1.61 -10.67 -28.72
N SER A 491 -1.34 -10.01 -27.59
CA SER A 491 -0.75 -10.69 -26.44
C SER A 491 -1.84 -11.49 -25.73
N VAL A 492 -1.54 -12.76 -25.48
CA VAL A 492 -2.46 -13.75 -24.93
C VAL A 492 -1.85 -14.37 -23.67
N PRO A 493 -2.46 -14.18 -22.49
CA PRO A 493 -2.07 -14.87 -21.27
C PRO A 493 -2.46 -16.34 -21.35
N LEU A 494 -1.67 -17.24 -20.74
CA LEU A 494 -1.90 -18.69 -20.81
C LEU A 494 -2.49 -19.30 -19.53
N GLY A 495 -3.17 -18.47 -18.72
CA GLY A 495 -3.94 -18.86 -17.53
C GLY A 495 -3.18 -19.54 -16.38
N LYS A 496 -1.91 -19.90 -16.58
CA LYS A 496 -1.01 -20.44 -15.57
C LYS A 496 0.07 -19.39 -15.26
N LEU A 497 0.39 -19.21 -13.99
CA LEU A 497 1.54 -18.40 -13.58
C LEU A 497 2.84 -19.20 -13.80
N GLY A 498 3.89 -18.52 -14.23
CA GLY A 498 5.23 -19.11 -14.36
C GLY A 498 5.85 -19.48 -13.01
N SER A 499 7.05 -20.03 -13.05
CA SER A 499 7.83 -20.46 -11.89
C SER A 499 8.08 -19.34 -10.87
N GLU A 500 8.16 -18.08 -11.30
CA GLU A 500 8.28 -16.91 -10.41
C GLU A 500 6.94 -16.37 -9.89
N GLY A 501 5.82 -17.03 -10.17
CA GLY A 501 4.49 -16.60 -9.73
C GLY A 501 3.93 -15.40 -10.51
N LEU A 502 4.50 -15.12 -11.68
CA LEU A 502 4.10 -14.02 -12.57
C LEU A 502 3.38 -14.55 -13.81
N PRO A 503 2.55 -13.74 -14.48
CA PRO A 503 1.91 -14.13 -15.73
C PRO A 503 2.93 -14.51 -16.82
N ILE A 504 2.55 -15.49 -17.62
CA ILE A 504 3.22 -15.85 -18.87
C ILE A 504 2.22 -15.77 -20.02
N GLY A 505 2.73 -15.56 -21.22
CA GLY A 505 1.93 -15.34 -22.41
C GLY A 505 2.74 -15.42 -23.70
N VAL A 506 2.04 -15.38 -24.82
CA VAL A 506 2.62 -15.32 -26.16
C VAL A 506 1.93 -14.22 -26.95
N GLN A 507 2.54 -13.76 -28.04
CA GLN A 507 1.84 -12.95 -29.03
C GLN A 507 1.45 -13.80 -30.23
N ILE A 508 0.23 -13.57 -30.69
CA ILE A 508 -0.36 -14.17 -31.88
C ILE A 508 -0.34 -13.12 -32.99
N ILE A 509 0.47 -13.36 -34.02
CA ILE A 509 0.70 -12.43 -35.13
C ILE A 509 0.02 -13.01 -36.38
N ALA A 510 -0.79 -12.19 -37.05
CA ALA A 510 -1.39 -12.52 -38.34
C ALA A 510 -0.94 -11.52 -39.40
N ASN A 511 -1.38 -11.72 -40.63
CA ASN A 511 -1.11 -10.78 -41.71
C ASN A 511 -1.92 -9.48 -41.55
N CYS A 512 -1.52 -8.44 -42.27
CA CYS A 512 -2.25 -7.17 -42.30
C CYS A 512 -3.74 -7.39 -42.63
N ASN A 513 -4.60 -6.70 -41.90
CA ASN A 513 -6.06 -6.76 -41.98
C ASN A 513 -6.67 -8.14 -41.63
N GLN A 514 -5.88 -9.09 -41.12
CA GLN A 514 -6.37 -10.37 -40.59
C GLN A 514 -6.48 -10.37 -39.07
N ASP A 515 -6.78 -9.21 -38.46
CA ASP A 515 -6.95 -9.04 -37.02
C ASP A 515 -7.97 -10.05 -36.45
N ARG A 516 -9.05 -10.34 -37.18
CA ARG A 516 -10.04 -11.38 -36.84
C ARG A 516 -9.41 -12.74 -36.53
N VAL A 517 -8.33 -13.11 -37.22
CA VAL A 517 -7.62 -14.38 -37.04
C VAL A 517 -6.86 -14.35 -35.71
N CYS A 518 -6.17 -13.25 -35.40
CA CYS A 518 -5.52 -13.07 -34.11
C CYS A 518 -6.52 -13.20 -32.95
N LEU A 519 -7.68 -12.55 -33.08
CA LEU A 519 -8.70 -12.52 -32.04
C LEU A 519 -9.37 -13.88 -31.85
N ALA A 520 -9.71 -14.58 -32.94
CA ALA A 520 -10.29 -15.92 -32.88
C ALA A 520 -9.33 -16.93 -32.22
N VAL A 521 -8.03 -16.83 -32.52
CA VAL A 521 -7.01 -17.65 -31.86
C VAL A 521 -6.89 -17.28 -30.38
N ALA A 522 -6.93 -16.00 -30.01
CA ALA A 522 -6.90 -15.57 -28.61
C ALA A 522 -8.09 -16.13 -27.80
N GLU A 523 -9.31 -16.09 -28.36
CA GLU A 523 -10.50 -16.68 -27.75
C GLU A 523 -10.37 -18.21 -27.55
N GLU A 524 -9.79 -18.92 -28.51
CA GLU A 524 -9.55 -20.36 -28.38
C GLU A 524 -8.49 -20.67 -27.32
N LEU A 525 -7.43 -19.87 -27.25
CA LEU A 525 -6.38 -20.04 -26.24
C LEU A 525 -6.88 -19.74 -24.84
N GLU A 526 -7.74 -18.73 -24.67
CA GLU A 526 -8.43 -18.47 -23.40
C GLU A 526 -9.27 -19.68 -22.97
N LYS A 527 -10.05 -20.27 -23.89
CA LYS A 527 -10.84 -21.47 -23.61
C LYS A 527 -9.98 -22.67 -23.23
N ALA A 528 -8.83 -22.84 -23.89
CA ALA A 528 -7.95 -24.00 -23.72
C ALA A 528 -7.08 -23.91 -22.45
N PHE A 529 -6.59 -22.72 -22.12
CA PHE A 529 -5.58 -22.53 -21.09
C PHE A 529 -6.05 -21.65 -19.92
N GLY A 530 -7.21 -21.01 -20.05
CA GLY A 530 -7.63 -19.89 -19.21
C GLY A 530 -7.05 -18.57 -19.69
N GLY A 531 -7.54 -17.47 -19.13
CA GLY A 531 -7.06 -16.12 -19.40
C GLY A 531 -6.48 -15.47 -18.14
N TRP A 532 -6.96 -14.26 -17.84
CA TRP A 532 -6.61 -13.54 -16.63
C TRP A 532 -6.87 -14.38 -15.35
N LYS A 533 -5.95 -14.30 -14.39
CA LYS A 533 -6.04 -15.00 -13.09
C LYS A 533 -6.01 -14.03 -11.93
N ILE A 534 -6.96 -14.20 -11.03
CA ILE A 534 -6.98 -13.53 -9.73
C ILE A 534 -5.89 -14.14 -8.85
N VAL A 535 -5.10 -13.29 -8.20
CA VAL A 535 -4.19 -13.71 -7.13
C VAL A 535 -5.04 -14.14 -5.93
N ARG A 536 -5.26 -15.45 -5.74
CA ARG A 536 -5.94 -15.99 -4.54
C ARG A 536 -4.93 -16.60 -3.55
N LEU A 537 -5.07 -16.16 -2.30
CA LEU A 537 -4.50 -16.61 -1.03
C LEU A 537 -2.97 -16.73 -0.85
N GLY A 538 -2.52 -16.06 0.22
CA GLY A 538 -1.27 -16.26 0.94
C GLY A 538 -1.00 -15.00 1.77
N PHE A 539 -1.38 -15.05 3.04
CA PHE A 539 -1.38 -14.05 4.12
C PHE A 539 -0.31 -12.92 4.09
N ARG A 540 -0.78 -11.69 4.44
CA ARG A 540 -0.18 -10.54 5.19
C ARG A 540 1.11 -9.81 4.75
N LEU A 541 1.05 -8.46 4.62
CA LEU A 541 1.57 -7.41 5.56
C LEU A 541 1.70 -6.00 4.91
N PHE A 542 1.11 -4.96 5.53
CA PHE A 542 1.00 -3.58 4.98
C PHE A 542 1.95 -2.54 5.63
N ARG A 543 2.47 -1.59 4.82
CA ARG A 543 3.03 -0.26 5.21
C ARG A 543 2.59 0.86 4.22
N GLY A 544 1.98 1.94 4.72
CA GLY A 544 1.43 3.07 3.93
C GLY A 544 2.36 4.29 3.69
N THR A 545 1.92 5.20 2.82
CA THR A 545 2.55 6.47 2.37
C THR A 545 1.78 7.73 2.84
N LYS A 546 2.29 8.93 2.52
CA LYS A 546 1.87 10.23 3.07
C LYS A 546 0.38 10.63 2.95
N GLY A 547 -0.32 10.61 4.09
CA GLY A 547 -1.32 11.61 4.52
C GLY A 547 -2.75 11.42 4.01
N ASP A 548 -3.29 10.21 4.05
CA ASP A 548 -4.73 10.00 3.84
C ASP A 548 -5.52 10.78 4.89
N ARG A 549 -6.50 11.56 4.44
CA ARG A 549 -7.30 12.41 5.31
C ARG A 549 -8.31 11.55 6.06
N MET A 550 -8.42 11.78 7.36
CA MET A 550 -9.44 11.14 8.18
C MET A 550 -10.84 11.54 7.74
N PRO A 551 -11.76 10.59 7.52
CA PRO A 551 -13.17 10.90 7.33
C PRO A 551 -13.70 11.67 8.54
N ALA A 552 -14.48 12.73 8.30
CA ALA A 552 -15.09 13.52 9.37
C ALA A 552 -15.99 12.65 10.25
N ILE A 553 -16.08 12.99 11.53
CA ILE A 553 -16.94 12.30 12.50
C ILE A 553 -18.37 12.77 12.26
N SER A 554 -19.17 11.93 11.62
CA SER A 554 -20.54 12.26 11.22
C SER A 554 -21.60 11.98 12.29
N ASP A 555 -21.35 11.01 13.18
CA ASP A 555 -22.29 10.57 14.21
C ASP A 555 -21.94 11.20 15.57
N PRO A 556 -22.83 12.00 16.19
CA PRO A 556 -22.56 12.64 17.47
C PRO A 556 -22.36 11.65 18.63
N ILE A 557 -22.87 10.41 18.53
CA ILE A 557 -22.63 9.36 19.54
C ILE A 557 -21.13 9.11 19.74
N LEU A 558 -20.33 9.20 18.67
CA LEU A 558 -18.90 8.95 18.68
C LEU A 558 -18.11 9.99 19.52
N LEU A 559 -18.71 11.15 19.76
CA LEU A 559 -18.08 12.26 20.47
C LEU A 559 -18.30 12.19 21.99
N GLU A 560 -19.26 11.39 22.43
CA GLU A 560 -19.61 11.24 23.84
C GLU A 560 -18.51 10.48 24.62
N SER A 561 -18.36 10.81 25.90
CA SER A 561 -17.52 10.06 26.83
C SER A 561 -18.12 8.70 27.18
N ALA A 562 -17.29 7.75 27.59
CA ALA A 562 -17.76 6.42 27.99
C ALA A 562 -18.74 6.50 29.16
N SER A 563 -18.48 7.39 30.12
CA SER A 563 -19.35 7.65 31.28
C SER A 563 -20.69 8.26 30.87
N CYS A 564 -20.69 9.19 29.90
CA CYS A 564 -21.92 9.76 29.36
C CYS A 564 -22.74 8.72 28.59
N LEU A 565 -22.10 7.92 27.73
CA LEU A 565 -22.73 6.82 27.01
C LEU A 565 -23.38 5.82 27.97
N ALA A 566 -22.68 5.41 29.02
CA ALA A 566 -23.23 4.50 30.03
C ALA A 566 -24.48 5.07 30.71
N LYS A 567 -24.47 6.37 31.03
CA LYS A 567 -25.61 7.08 31.62
C LYS A 567 -26.79 7.15 30.65
N LYS A 568 -26.55 7.56 29.40
CA LYS A 568 -27.58 7.65 28.35
C LYS A 568 -28.21 6.29 28.06
N ILE A 569 -27.41 5.22 28.06
CA ILE A 569 -27.89 3.84 27.91
C ILE A 569 -28.80 3.45 29.08
N ARG A 570 -28.35 3.64 30.33
CA ARG A 570 -29.18 3.32 31.51
C ARG A 570 -30.51 4.07 31.53
N LYS A 571 -30.51 5.32 31.07
CA LYS A 571 -31.70 6.18 30.95
C LYS A 571 -32.57 5.87 29.73
N GLN A 572 -32.14 4.97 28.86
CA GLN A 572 -32.78 4.66 27.57
C GLN A 572 -32.88 5.87 26.63
N GLU A 573 -31.99 6.87 26.79
CA GLU A 573 -31.82 7.97 25.84
C GLU A 573 -31.08 7.50 24.57
N LEU A 574 -30.24 6.48 24.71
CA LEU A 574 -29.62 5.71 23.63
C LEU A 574 -29.75 4.22 23.96
N SER A 575 -29.81 3.36 22.96
CA SER A 575 -29.63 1.91 23.16
C SER A 575 -28.16 1.51 23.04
N SER A 576 -27.75 0.48 23.77
CA SER A 576 -26.41 -0.11 23.66
C SER A 576 -26.15 -0.62 22.25
N VAL A 577 -27.16 -1.18 21.56
CA VAL A 577 -27.04 -1.60 20.15
C VAL A 577 -26.73 -0.41 19.24
N GLN A 578 -27.41 0.73 19.40
CA GLN A 578 -27.11 1.94 18.61
C GLN A 578 -25.67 2.43 18.84
N VAL A 579 -25.23 2.45 20.10
CA VAL A 579 -23.86 2.86 20.45
C VAL A 579 -22.83 1.92 19.81
N MET A 580 -23.03 0.60 19.92
CA MET A 580 -22.14 -0.39 19.33
C MET A 580 -22.09 -0.27 17.79
N GLN A 581 -23.24 -0.09 17.13
CA GLN A 581 -23.32 0.08 15.68
C GLN A 581 -22.60 1.35 15.21
N ALA A 582 -22.70 2.46 15.94
CA ALA A 582 -21.98 3.68 15.62
C ALA A 582 -20.46 3.46 15.61
N PHE A 583 -19.91 2.82 16.65
CA PHE A 583 -18.48 2.54 16.72
C PHE A 583 -18.01 1.52 15.67
N ILE A 584 -18.78 0.47 15.39
CA ILE A 584 -18.47 -0.49 14.31
C ILE A 584 -18.37 0.25 12.97
N LYS A 585 -19.37 1.08 12.64
CA LYS A 585 -19.37 1.87 11.41
C LYS A 585 -18.15 2.79 11.36
N ARG A 586 -17.79 3.44 12.48
CA ARG A 586 -16.62 4.31 12.53
C ARG A 586 -15.32 3.53 12.28
N ILE A 587 -15.19 2.32 12.81
CA ILE A 587 -14.03 1.46 12.53
C ILE A 587 -13.92 1.17 11.03
N ASP A 588 -15.03 0.85 10.36
CA ASP A 588 -15.04 0.57 8.92
C ASP A 588 -14.54 1.78 8.09
N GLU A 589 -14.83 3.01 8.54
CA GLU A 589 -14.38 4.24 7.89
C GLU A 589 -12.89 4.51 8.07
N VAL A 590 -12.32 4.20 9.24
CA VAL A 590 -10.99 4.70 9.64
C VAL A 590 -9.89 3.65 9.68
N ASN A 591 -10.23 2.40 10.00
CA ASN A 591 -9.24 1.35 10.17
C ASN A 591 -8.49 1.00 8.88
N PRO A 592 -9.08 1.07 7.67
CA PRO A 592 -8.32 0.87 6.43
C PRO A 592 -7.15 1.86 6.26
N LEU A 593 -7.26 3.08 6.79
CA LEU A 593 -6.21 4.11 6.71
C LEU A 593 -5.18 3.96 7.83
N LEU A 594 -5.64 3.57 9.00
CA LEU A 594 -4.87 3.68 10.23
C LEU A 594 -4.30 2.36 10.75
N ASN A 595 -4.96 1.24 10.44
CA ASN A 595 -4.62 -0.09 10.95
C ASN A 595 -4.48 -0.09 12.50
N CYS A 596 -5.47 0.49 13.20
CA CYS A 596 -5.52 0.52 14.65
C CYS A 596 -6.03 -0.82 15.23
N MET A 597 -7.07 -1.41 14.64
CA MET A 597 -7.75 -2.64 15.07
C MET A 597 -7.22 -3.87 14.31
N VAL A 598 -7.01 -4.98 15.04
CA VAL A 598 -6.38 -6.21 14.53
C VAL A 598 -7.21 -7.49 14.68
N ASP A 599 -8.21 -7.51 15.55
CA ASP A 599 -9.20 -8.59 15.69
C ASP A 599 -10.53 -8.00 16.19
N GLU A 600 -11.65 -8.62 15.87
CA GLU A 600 -12.99 -8.13 16.18
C GLU A 600 -13.91 -9.23 16.71
N ARG A 601 -14.96 -8.84 17.44
CA ARG A 601 -16.05 -9.73 17.86
C ARG A 601 -17.42 -9.05 17.80
N PHE A 602 -17.64 -8.23 16.76
CA PHE A 602 -18.79 -7.37 16.54
C PHE A 602 -20.12 -8.12 16.64
N LYS A 603 -20.20 -9.34 16.11
CA LYS A 603 -21.41 -10.16 16.20
C LYS A 603 -21.79 -10.45 17.64
N ASP A 604 -20.84 -10.94 18.45
CA ASP A 604 -21.10 -11.24 19.86
C ASP A 604 -21.28 -9.96 20.67
N ALA A 605 -20.54 -8.90 20.34
CA ALA A 605 -20.66 -7.59 20.97
C ALA A 605 -22.06 -6.99 20.77
N LEU A 606 -22.67 -7.15 19.58
CA LEU A 606 -24.05 -6.73 19.31
C LEU A 606 -25.08 -7.57 20.08
N LEU A 607 -24.82 -8.87 20.29
CA LEU A 607 -25.67 -9.72 21.13
C LEU A 607 -25.58 -9.31 22.62
N GLU A 608 -24.38 -9.02 23.11
CA GLU A 608 -24.16 -8.50 24.47
C GLU A 608 -24.79 -7.11 24.64
N ALA A 609 -24.72 -6.26 23.62
CA ALA A 609 -25.36 -4.94 23.61
C ALA A 609 -26.89 -5.06 23.70
N LYS A 610 -27.47 -5.97 22.91
CA LYS A 610 -28.90 -6.29 23.01
C LYS A 610 -29.27 -6.83 24.39
N ALA A 611 -28.45 -7.70 24.97
CA ALA A 611 -28.69 -8.22 26.31
C ALA A 611 -28.63 -7.11 27.39
N ALA A 612 -27.77 -6.10 27.21
CA ALA A 612 -27.75 -4.92 28.07
C ALA A 612 -29.05 -4.11 27.95
N ASP A 613 -29.52 -3.88 26.73
CA ASP A 613 -30.82 -3.20 26.48
C ASP A 613 -32.00 -3.97 27.07
N ASP A 614 -32.02 -5.30 26.92
CA ASP A 614 -33.06 -6.17 27.46
C ASP A 614 -33.05 -6.22 29.00
N LEU A 615 -31.85 -6.17 29.62
CA LEU A 615 -31.72 -6.06 31.08
C LEU A 615 -32.36 -4.77 31.60
N ILE A 616 -32.14 -3.63 30.92
CA ILE A 616 -32.74 -2.34 31.28
C ILE A 616 -34.25 -2.39 31.11
N LYS A 617 -34.75 -2.95 29.99
CA LYS A 617 -36.18 -3.12 29.72
C LYS A 617 -36.88 -4.03 30.72
N SER A 618 -36.19 -5.05 31.24
CA SER A 618 -36.77 -5.97 32.24
C SER A 618 -37.12 -5.28 33.56
N ARG A 619 -36.59 -4.08 33.82
CA ARG A 619 -36.75 -3.32 35.08
C ARG A 619 -36.36 -4.11 36.34
N LYS A 620 -35.51 -5.13 36.19
CA LYS A 620 -34.99 -5.93 37.31
C LYS A 620 -34.18 -5.11 38.32
N TYR A 621 -33.57 -4.02 37.85
CA TYR A 621 -32.77 -3.09 38.65
C TYR A 621 -33.20 -1.65 38.37
N THR A 622 -33.12 -0.77 39.37
CA THR A 622 -33.28 0.68 39.17
C THR A 622 -32.07 1.28 38.44
N GLU A 623 -32.19 2.52 37.94
CA GLU A 623 -31.07 3.24 37.31
C GLU A 623 -29.87 3.33 38.26
N GLU A 624 -30.10 3.64 39.54
CA GLU A 624 -29.08 3.77 40.57
C GLU A 624 -28.40 2.43 40.85
N GLN A 625 -29.20 1.35 40.96
CA GLN A 625 -28.66 0.01 41.14
C GLN A 625 -27.81 -0.43 39.94
N LEU A 626 -28.22 -0.08 38.71
CA LEU A 626 -27.42 -0.33 37.52
C LEU A 626 -26.14 0.52 37.51
N ALA A 627 -26.20 1.79 37.91
CA ALA A 627 -25.03 2.66 38.00
C ALA A 627 -24.00 2.15 39.02
N GLU A 628 -24.47 1.59 40.14
CA GLU A 628 -23.60 1.01 41.17
C GLU A 628 -23.01 -0.35 40.73
N LYS A 629 -23.85 -1.26 40.22
CA LYS A 629 -23.45 -2.64 39.91
C LYS A 629 -22.79 -2.80 38.54
N LYS A 630 -23.20 -1.99 37.56
CA LYS A 630 -22.78 -2.05 36.16
C LYS A 630 -22.53 -0.63 35.62
N PRO A 631 -21.52 0.09 36.15
CA PRO A 631 -21.27 1.48 35.82
C PRO A 631 -21.00 1.75 34.33
N PHE A 632 -20.59 0.74 33.55
CA PHE A 632 -20.37 0.82 32.10
C PHE A 632 -21.31 -0.08 31.29
N LEU A 633 -22.49 -0.41 31.83
CA LEU A 633 -23.48 -1.25 31.15
C LEU A 633 -23.69 -0.84 29.69
N GLY A 634 -23.38 -1.75 28.77
CA GLY A 634 -23.66 -1.59 27.35
C GLY A 634 -22.66 -0.73 26.58
N VAL A 635 -21.56 -0.27 27.21
CA VAL A 635 -20.54 0.56 26.54
C VAL A 635 -19.47 -0.34 25.94
N ALA A 636 -19.11 -0.09 24.67
CA ALA A 636 -18.04 -0.79 23.98
C ALA A 636 -16.67 -0.50 24.62
N ILE A 637 -15.77 -1.49 24.67
CA ILE A 637 -14.38 -1.31 25.13
C ILE A 637 -13.41 -2.01 24.17
N SER A 638 -12.38 -1.28 23.73
CA SER A 638 -11.23 -1.87 23.01
C SER A 638 -10.09 -2.20 23.96
N THR A 639 -9.22 -3.13 23.57
CA THR A 639 -8.01 -3.42 24.35
C THR A 639 -6.87 -3.83 23.45
N LYS A 640 -5.66 -3.59 23.94
CA LYS A 640 -4.41 -4.00 23.29
C LYS A 640 -4.34 -5.52 23.08
N ASP A 641 -3.86 -5.98 21.91
CA ASP A 641 -3.69 -7.40 21.55
C ASP A 641 -2.87 -8.21 22.58
N CYS A 642 -2.01 -7.56 23.36
CA CYS A 642 -1.25 -8.24 24.41
C CYS A 642 -2.06 -8.61 25.67
N ILE A 643 -3.27 -8.08 25.83
CA ILE A 643 -4.17 -8.32 26.97
C ILE A 643 -5.23 -9.33 26.52
N LYS A 644 -5.27 -10.49 27.16
CA LYS A 644 -6.19 -11.58 26.77
C LYS A 644 -7.66 -11.14 26.79
N VAL A 645 -8.37 -11.40 25.70
CA VAL A 645 -9.84 -11.42 25.63
C VAL A 645 -10.25 -12.79 25.10
N LYS A 646 -11.10 -13.50 25.84
CA LYS A 646 -11.52 -14.86 25.53
C LYS A 646 -12.06 -14.96 24.10
N GLY A 647 -11.50 -15.90 23.34
CA GLY A 647 -11.85 -16.17 21.95
C GLY A 647 -11.20 -15.23 20.92
N MET A 648 -10.59 -14.13 21.34
CA MET A 648 -9.87 -13.20 20.46
C MET A 648 -8.37 -13.54 20.41
N LEU A 649 -7.66 -12.94 19.45
CA LEU A 649 -6.21 -13.08 19.31
C LEU A 649 -5.43 -12.61 20.56
N ASN A 650 -4.24 -13.15 20.76
CA ASN A 650 -3.29 -12.65 21.76
C ASN A 650 -1.84 -12.86 21.26
N THR A 651 -1.51 -12.12 20.19
CA THR A 651 -0.30 -12.37 19.40
C THR A 651 0.92 -11.60 19.91
N SER A 652 0.69 -10.44 20.51
CA SER A 652 1.70 -9.45 20.86
C SER A 652 2.66 -9.11 19.70
N GLY A 653 2.12 -9.11 18.48
CA GLY A 653 2.87 -8.85 17.26
C GLY A 653 3.92 -9.91 16.90
N LEU A 654 3.92 -11.09 17.55
CA LEU A 654 4.85 -12.17 17.22
C LEU A 654 4.32 -13.09 16.12
N TYR A 655 5.13 -13.29 15.08
CA TYR A 655 4.79 -14.17 13.97
C TYR A 655 4.47 -15.61 14.40
N SER A 656 5.17 -16.12 15.41
CA SER A 656 4.96 -17.45 16.00
C SER A 656 3.64 -17.58 16.80
N ARG A 657 3.03 -16.46 17.18
CA ARG A 657 1.74 -16.38 17.89
C ARG A 657 0.60 -15.85 17.03
N ARG A 658 0.79 -15.70 15.71
CA ARG A 658 -0.18 -15.06 14.80
C ARG A 658 -1.59 -15.66 14.82
N ASP A 659 -1.70 -16.95 15.17
CA ASP A 659 -2.95 -17.71 15.24
C ASP A 659 -3.38 -18.02 16.70
N TYR A 660 -2.62 -17.54 17.70
CA TYR A 660 -2.92 -17.80 19.11
C TYR A 660 -4.14 -16.99 19.55
N ARG A 661 -5.17 -17.70 20.03
CA ARG A 661 -6.38 -17.12 20.62
C ARG A 661 -6.43 -17.40 22.12
N ALA A 662 -6.85 -16.41 22.90
CA ALA A 662 -6.94 -16.54 24.34
C ALA A 662 -8.11 -17.45 24.75
N SER A 663 -7.87 -18.37 25.68
CA SER A 663 -8.89 -19.26 26.23
C SER A 663 -9.76 -18.62 27.33
N GLU A 664 -9.30 -17.49 27.87
CA GLU A 664 -9.87 -16.77 29.00
C GLU A 664 -9.63 -15.27 28.86
N ASP A 665 -10.37 -14.47 29.63
CA ASP A 665 -10.15 -13.03 29.73
C ASP A 665 -9.01 -12.73 30.72
N ALA A 666 -8.24 -11.67 30.48
CA ALA A 666 -7.38 -11.09 31.50
C ALA A 666 -8.20 -10.56 32.69
N ASP A 667 -7.57 -10.43 33.86
CA ASP A 667 -8.25 -9.94 35.09
C ASP A 667 -8.93 -8.59 34.86
N ALA A 668 -8.23 -7.65 34.21
CA ALA A 668 -8.76 -6.33 33.90
C ALA A 668 -10.00 -6.39 32.98
N ILE A 669 -10.01 -7.30 32.00
CA ILE A 669 -11.15 -7.49 31.08
C ILE A 669 -12.33 -8.14 31.79
N THR A 670 -12.07 -9.11 32.66
CA THR A 670 -13.09 -9.73 33.52
C THR A 670 -13.78 -8.68 34.40
N LEU A 671 -13.00 -7.79 35.03
CA LEU A 671 -13.53 -6.69 35.85
C LEU A 671 -14.38 -5.71 35.01
N MET A 672 -13.92 -5.35 33.81
CA MET A 672 -14.68 -4.47 32.91
C MET A 672 -15.98 -5.11 32.42
N ARG A 673 -15.99 -6.41 32.07
CA ARG A 673 -17.21 -7.15 31.73
C ARG A 673 -18.20 -7.20 32.89
N ASN A 674 -17.71 -7.45 34.11
CA ASN A 674 -18.55 -7.45 35.31
C ASN A 674 -19.22 -6.09 35.53
N ALA A 675 -18.49 -5.00 35.28
CA ALA A 675 -18.98 -3.63 35.28
C ALA A 675 -19.92 -3.30 34.10
N GLY A 676 -20.15 -4.24 33.19
CA GLY A 676 -21.12 -4.14 32.09
C GLY A 676 -20.56 -3.64 30.76
N ALA A 677 -19.25 -3.38 30.66
CA ALA A 677 -18.61 -3.03 29.40
C ALA A 677 -18.51 -4.24 28.46
N ILE A 678 -18.49 -3.98 27.16
CA ILE A 678 -18.54 -5.01 26.10
C ILE A 678 -17.24 -4.97 25.29
N PRO A 679 -16.29 -5.90 25.52
CA PRO A 679 -15.11 -6.05 24.66
C PRO A 679 -15.55 -6.36 23.22
N PHE A 680 -15.11 -5.54 22.26
CA PHE A 680 -15.55 -5.67 20.86
C PHE A 680 -14.40 -5.70 19.84
N ALA A 681 -13.23 -5.18 20.18
CA ALA A 681 -12.09 -5.03 19.28
C ALA A 681 -10.75 -5.16 20.01
N LEU A 682 -9.76 -5.79 19.36
CA LEU A 682 -8.35 -5.77 19.77
C LEU A 682 -7.54 -4.76 18.95
N THR A 683 -6.56 -4.12 19.58
CA THR A 683 -5.74 -3.07 18.97
C THR A 683 -4.28 -3.47 18.75
N ASN A 684 -3.66 -2.92 17.71
CA ASN A 684 -2.32 -3.28 17.25
C ASN A 684 -1.21 -2.84 18.23
N VAL A 685 -0.09 -3.58 18.20
CA VAL A 685 1.06 -3.40 19.09
C VAL A 685 2.39 -3.36 18.34
N SER A 686 3.47 -2.98 19.01
CA SER A 686 4.81 -3.31 18.52
C SER A 686 5.16 -4.77 18.80
N GLU A 687 6.08 -5.34 18.02
CA GLU A 687 6.56 -6.72 18.22
C GLU A 687 7.04 -6.91 19.67
N VAL A 688 6.47 -7.90 20.35
CA VAL A 688 6.64 -8.20 21.79
C VAL A 688 6.43 -7.03 22.75
N CYS A 689 5.72 -5.98 22.31
CA CYS A 689 5.42 -4.79 23.09
C CYS A 689 6.65 -3.94 23.51
N MET A 690 7.82 -4.14 22.89
CA MET A 690 9.10 -3.56 23.31
C MET A 690 9.69 -2.60 22.28
N TRP A 691 8.83 -1.85 21.61
CA TRP A 691 9.21 -0.71 20.79
C TRP A 691 8.12 0.37 20.83
N TRP A 692 8.52 1.62 20.65
CA TRP A 692 7.66 2.80 20.78
C TRP A 692 7.02 3.26 19.46
N GLU A 693 7.06 2.40 18.42
CA GLU A 693 6.21 2.46 17.22
C GLU A 693 5.48 1.12 17.06
N SER A 694 4.15 1.12 17.02
CA SER A 694 3.34 -0.08 16.76
C SER A 694 3.47 -0.55 15.31
N ASN A 695 4.47 -1.39 15.07
CA ASN A 695 4.76 -2.07 13.81
C ASN A 695 5.24 -3.49 14.10
N ASN A 696 4.65 -4.48 13.44
CA ASN A 696 5.02 -5.89 13.61
C ASN A 696 4.73 -6.71 12.34
N LEU A 697 5.29 -7.92 12.27
CA LEU A 697 5.10 -8.85 11.14
C LEU A 697 3.82 -9.69 11.19
N VAL A 698 2.89 -9.37 12.09
CA VAL A 698 1.59 -10.03 12.18
C VAL A 698 0.57 -9.10 11.54
N HIS A 699 0.36 -7.94 12.13
CA HIS A 699 -0.71 -7.02 11.77
C HIS A 699 -0.24 -5.84 10.90
N GLY A 700 1.08 -5.66 10.73
CA GLY A 700 1.64 -4.50 10.03
C GLY A 700 1.75 -3.26 10.93
N ARG A 701 1.84 -2.09 10.30
CA ARG A 701 2.07 -0.80 10.97
C ARG A 701 0.78 -0.05 11.26
N THR A 702 0.67 0.55 12.43
CA THR A 702 -0.38 1.53 12.77
C THR A 702 0.09 2.95 12.46
N ASN A 703 -0.79 3.74 11.83
CA ASN A 703 -0.52 5.13 11.46
C ASN A 703 -1.25 6.11 12.39
N ASN A 704 -0.73 7.32 12.55
CA ASN A 704 -1.32 8.35 13.42
C ASN A 704 -2.55 9.02 12.75
N PRO A 705 -3.68 9.21 13.46
CA PRO A 705 -4.88 9.86 12.90
C PRO A 705 -4.72 11.31 12.45
N TYR A 706 -3.77 12.06 13.01
CA TYR A 706 -3.56 13.47 12.63
C TYR A 706 -2.64 13.61 11.41
N ASP A 707 -1.78 12.62 11.16
CA ASP A 707 -0.89 12.54 10.01
C ASP A 707 -0.42 11.09 9.84
N THR A 708 -0.88 10.40 8.79
CA THR A 708 -0.59 8.96 8.58
C THR A 708 0.88 8.63 8.31
N ASN A 709 1.76 9.63 8.33
CA ASN A 709 3.22 9.47 8.26
C ASN A 709 3.91 9.46 9.60
N ARG A 710 3.18 9.87 10.62
CA ARG A 710 3.67 9.89 11.98
C ARG A 710 3.32 8.58 12.64
N ILE A 711 4.16 8.20 13.60
CA ILE A 711 3.87 7.06 14.45
C ILE A 711 2.63 7.37 15.32
N ALA A 712 1.78 6.38 15.52
CA ALA A 712 0.76 6.44 16.59
C ALA A 712 1.37 6.17 17.98
N GLY A 713 2.69 6.00 18.07
CA GLY A 713 3.39 5.56 19.27
C GLY A 713 3.38 4.06 19.45
N GLY A 714 3.92 3.62 20.58
CA GLY A 714 4.02 2.23 20.95
C GLY A 714 4.39 2.05 22.42
N SER A 715 4.20 0.87 22.98
CA SER A 715 3.65 -0.29 22.29
C SER A 715 2.14 -0.33 22.15
N SER A 716 1.38 0.61 22.75
CA SER A 716 -0.10 0.68 22.64
C SER A 716 -0.56 1.67 21.55
N GLY A 717 0.15 1.73 20.42
CA GLY A 717 -0.17 2.66 19.32
C GLY A 717 -1.54 2.44 18.70
N GLY A 718 -1.98 1.18 18.54
CA GLY A 718 -3.32 0.84 18.08
C GLY A 718 -4.41 1.39 19.00
N GLU A 719 -4.20 1.30 20.32
CA GLU A 719 -5.15 1.81 21.29
C GLU A 719 -5.23 3.34 21.24
N GLY A 720 -4.09 4.02 21.22
CA GLY A 720 -4.06 5.48 21.08
C GLY A 720 -4.75 5.97 19.81
N CYS A 721 -4.50 5.27 18.70
CA CYS A 721 -5.08 5.48 17.38
C CYS A 721 -6.61 5.31 17.38
N MET A 722 -7.12 4.21 17.96
CA MET A 722 -8.57 3.92 18.05
C MET A 722 -9.33 5.03 18.79
N GLN A 723 -8.80 5.50 19.92
CA GLN A 723 -9.47 6.52 20.70
C GLN A 723 -9.46 7.87 20.00
N ALA A 724 -8.33 8.27 19.41
CA ALA A 724 -8.22 9.55 18.72
C ALA A 724 -9.04 9.62 17.42
N ALA A 725 -9.23 8.50 16.73
CA ALA A 725 -10.09 8.40 15.56
C ALA A 725 -11.59 8.33 15.90
N ALA A 726 -11.95 8.40 17.19
CA ALA A 726 -13.31 8.21 17.71
C ALA A 726 -13.92 6.83 17.38
N ALA A 727 -13.07 5.81 17.19
CA ALA A 727 -13.47 4.46 16.78
C ALA A 727 -13.75 3.50 17.96
N SER A 728 -13.46 3.92 19.18
CA SER A 728 -13.84 3.27 20.44
C SER A 728 -14.09 4.36 21.48
N PRO A 729 -14.96 4.23 22.49
CA PRO A 729 -15.15 5.27 23.49
C PRO A 729 -14.02 5.32 24.53
N PHE A 730 -13.43 4.17 24.84
CA PHE A 730 -12.28 4.02 25.72
C PHE A 730 -11.63 2.65 25.54
N GLY A 731 -10.43 2.47 26.09
CA GLY A 731 -9.80 1.16 26.10
C GLY A 731 -8.65 1.00 27.07
N LEU A 732 -7.99 -0.16 27.00
CA LEU A 732 -6.90 -0.54 27.91
C LEU A 732 -5.60 -0.74 27.14
N GLY A 733 -4.54 -0.10 27.64
CA GLY A 733 -3.16 -0.32 27.21
C GLY A 733 -2.32 -0.95 28.32
N SER A 734 -1.03 -1.13 28.04
CA SER A 734 -0.04 -1.57 29.04
C SER A 734 1.24 -0.74 28.93
N ASP A 735 1.90 -0.48 30.06
CA ASP A 735 3.01 0.46 30.18
C ASP A 735 4.13 -0.08 31.10
N ILE A 736 5.32 -0.26 30.53
CA ILE A 736 6.58 -0.61 31.24
C ILE A 736 7.70 0.44 31.02
N GLY A 737 7.53 1.29 30.02
CA GLY A 737 8.50 2.31 29.60
C GLY A 737 7.88 3.55 28.95
N GLY A 738 6.57 3.75 29.12
CA GLY A 738 5.79 4.80 28.45
C GLY A 738 4.74 4.30 27.46
N SER A 739 4.50 3.00 27.39
CA SER A 739 3.66 2.40 26.35
C SER A 739 2.17 2.74 26.42
N ILE A 740 1.67 3.38 27.49
CA ILE A 740 0.35 4.04 27.51
C ILE A 740 0.50 5.53 27.19
N ARG A 741 1.50 6.17 27.81
CA ARG A 741 1.65 7.63 27.78
C ARG A 741 2.16 8.19 26.46
N MET A 742 3.12 7.54 25.81
CA MET A 742 3.63 7.98 24.51
C MET A 742 2.55 7.89 23.43
N PRO A 743 1.80 6.77 23.28
CA PRO A 743 0.64 6.76 22.39
C PRO A 743 -0.43 7.79 22.78
N ALA A 744 -0.68 8.01 24.07
CA ALA A 744 -1.64 9.03 24.50
C ALA A 744 -1.23 10.44 24.04
N LEU A 745 0.05 10.81 24.25
CA LEU A 745 0.62 12.06 23.75
C LEU A 745 0.47 12.18 22.23
N PHE A 746 0.97 11.19 21.47
CA PHE A 746 1.04 11.29 20.01
C PHE A 746 -0.32 11.32 19.34
N ASN A 747 -1.34 10.73 19.96
CA ASN A 747 -2.71 10.73 19.47
C ASN A 747 -3.60 11.78 20.16
N GLY A 748 -3.05 12.62 21.04
CA GLY A 748 -3.79 13.71 21.66
C GLY A 748 -4.95 13.26 22.53
N ILE A 749 -4.79 12.16 23.26
CA ILE A 749 -5.77 11.62 24.21
C ILE A 749 -5.16 11.55 25.60
N PHE A 750 -5.94 11.10 26.58
CA PHE A 750 -5.46 10.86 27.94
C PHE A 750 -5.04 9.41 28.11
N GLY A 751 -3.97 9.18 28.86
CA GLY A 751 -3.51 7.85 29.20
C GLY A 751 -2.93 7.82 30.60
N HIS A 752 -3.40 6.90 31.44
CA HIS A 752 -2.96 6.80 32.82
C HIS A 752 -2.23 5.48 33.05
N LYS A 753 -0.99 5.57 33.56
CA LYS A 753 -0.29 4.44 34.16
C LYS A 753 -0.54 4.48 35.67
N PRO A 754 -1.26 3.50 36.24
CA PRO A 754 -1.51 3.42 37.68
C PRO A 754 -0.24 3.34 38.51
N SER A 755 -0.37 3.56 39.82
CA SER A 755 0.67 3.22 40.79
C SER A 755 1.08 1.75 40.69
N GLN A 756 2.33 1.45 41.05
CA GLN A 756 2.84 0.08 41.12
C GLN A 756 1.92 -0.83 41.94
N ASP A 757 1.80 -2.09 41.53
CA ASP A 757 1.09 -3.16 42.26
C ASP A 757 -0.44 -2.97 42.43
N ILE A 758 -1.03 -1.96 41.78
CA ILE A 758 -2.47 -1.66 41.90
C ILE A 758 -3.33 -2.51 40.96
N VAL A 759 -2.98 -2.56 39.67
CA VAL A 759 -3.74 -3.28 38.65
C VAL A 759 -3.05 -4.61 38.35
N SER A 760 -3.83 -5.70 38.30
CA SER A 760 -3.33 -7.02 37.94
C SER A 760 -2.82 -7.04 36.51
N ASN A 761 -1.62 -7.59 36.30
CA ASN A 761 -1.05 -7.85 34.98
C ASN A 761 -1.38 -9.27 34.46
N GLU A 762 -2.17 -10.04 35.21
CA GLU A 762 -2.56 -11.40 34.82
C GLU A 762 -3.33 -11.42 33.50
N GLY A 763 -2.92 -12.33 32.63
CA GLY A 763 -3.44 -12.42 31.26
C GLY A 763 -2.78 -11.46 30.26
N GLN A 764 -1.68 -10.80 30.62
CA GLN A 764 -0.84 -10.06 29.67
C GLN A 764 0.32 -10.91 29.12
N PHE A 765 0.66 -10.73 27.83
CA PHE A 765 1.86 -11.30 27.21
C PHE A 765 2.67 -10.24 26.42
N PRO A 766 4.00 -10.11 26.56
CA PRO A 766 4.83 -10.79 27.53
C PRO A 766 4.42 -10.48 28.97
N CYS A 767 4.64 -11.46 29.85
CA CYS A 767 4.52 -11.30 31.29
C CYS A 767 5.84 -10.74 31.85
N ALA A 768 5.78 -10.18 33.07
CA ALA A 768 6.98 -9.94 33.85
C ALA A 768 7.57 -11.26 34.34
N PHE A 769 8.90 -11.36 34.41
CA PHE A 769 9.60 -12.57 34.89
C PHE A 769 10.05 -12.47 36.35
N THR A 770 10.05 -11.25 36.90
CA THR A 770 10.38 -10.99 38.30
C THR A 770 9.34 -10.10 38.97
N GLU A 771 9.29 -10.12 40.30
CA GLU A 771 8.45 -9.20 41.09
C GLU A 771 8.80 -7.73 40.80
N GLU A 772 10.09 -7.44 40.61
CA GLU A 772 10.55 -6.09 40.31
C GLU A 772 10.02 -5.60 38.96
N GLU A 773 10.13 -6.41 37.90
CA GLU A 773 9.53 -6.09 36.59
C GLU A 773 8.02 -5.93 36.66
N ASN A 774 7.36 -6.81 37.42
CA ASN A 774 5.93 -6.76 37.60
C ASN A 774 5.48 -5.49 38.31
N SER A 775 6.30 -4.94 39.22
CA SER A 775 5.98 -3.73 39.97
C SER A 775 5.90 -2.47 39.09
N PHE A 776 6.64 -2.41 37.98
CA PHE A 776 6.64 -1.24 37.09
C PHE A 776 5.96 -1.46 35.74
N LEU A 777 5.54 -2.70 35.44
CA LEU A 777 4.57 -3.02 34.40
C LEU A 777 3.15 -2.76 34.90
N SER A 778 2.32 -2.07 34.12
CA SER A 778 0.92 -1.85 34.52
C SER A 778 -0.03 -1.76 33.33
N ILE A 779 -1.21 -2.38 33.46
CA ILE A 779 -2.38 -2.14 32.60
C ILE A 779 -3.08 -0.86 33.07
N GLY A 780 -3.50 -0.01 32.13
CA GLY A 780 -4.14 1.26 32.47
C GLY A 780 -5.06 1.81 31.38
N PRO A 781 -5.92 2.78 31.74
CA PRO A 781 -6.93 3.33 30.84
C PRO A 781 -6.33 4.30 29.81
N MET A 782 -6.91 4.28 28.61
CA MET A 782 -6.69 5.23 27.52
C MET A 782 -8.04 5.77 27.07
N VAL A 783 -8.25 7.08 27.14
CA VAL A 783 -9.57 7.72 27.00
C VAL A 783 -9.47 9.05 26.27
N ARG A 784 -10.56 9.46 25.59
CA ARG A 784 -10.65 10.80 24.99
C ARG A 784 -10.93 11.91 26.01
N HIS A 785 -11.67 11.59 27.07
CA HIS A 785 -12.14 12.56 28.06
C HIS A 785 -11.60 12.20 29.45
N ALA A 786 -11.04 13.16 30.19
CA ALA A 786 -10.36 12.88 31.46
C ALA A 786 -11.29 12.28 32.51
N GLU A 787 -12.59 12.62 32.46
CA GLU A 787 -13.61 12.09 33.37
C GLU A 787 -13.74 10.56 33.33
N ASP A 788 -13.35 9.91 32.23
CA ASP A 788 -13.40 8.45 32.09
C ASP A 788 -12.23 7.74 32.78
N LEU A 789 -11.12 8.44 33.09
CA LEU A 789 -9.94 7.83 33.70
C LEU A 789 -10.24 7.21 35.07
N LYS A 790 -10.87 7.99 35.94
CA LYS A 790 -11.17 7.60 37.34
C LYS A 790 -12.10 6.39 37.43
N PRO A 791 -13.29 6.37 36.78
CA PRO A 791 -14.18 5.21 36.87
C PRO A 791 -13.56 3.95 36.25
N VAL A 792 -12.81 4.05 35.15
CA VAL A 792 -12.13 2.88 34.57
C VAL A 792 -11.04 2.37 35.50
N LEU A 793 -10.18 3.25 36.04
CA LEU A 793 -9.14 2.87 37.00
C LEU A 793 -9.72 2.17 38.23
N LYS A 794 -10.81 2.71 38.79
CA LYS A 794 -11.49 2.15 39.96
C LYS A 794 -11.93 0.70 39.72
N ILE A 795 -12.39 0.38 38.50
CA ILE A 795 -12.83 -0.97 38.15
C ILE A 795 -11.64 -1.90 37.99
N ILE A 796 -10.65 -1.53 37.18
CA ILE A 796 -9.51 -2.43 36.88
C ILE A 796 -8.55 -2.62 38.07
N ALA A 797 -8.54 -1.68 39.03
CA ALA A 797 -7.83 -1.85 40.31
C ALA A 797 -8.49 -2.91 41.21
N GLY A 798 -9.77 -3.26 40.96
CA GLY A 798 -10.48 -4.29 41.71
C GLY A 798 -10.39 -4.10 43.22
N LYS A 799 -9.93 -5.13 43.95
CA LYS A 799 -9.77 -5.10 45.41
C LYS A 799 -8.77 -4.04 45.92
N ASN A 800 -7.85 -3.59 45.05
CA ASN A 800 -6.84 -2.60 45.38
C ASN A 800 -7.34 -1.16 45.19
N ALA A 801 -8.52 -0.94 44.62
CA ALA A 801 -9.09 0.41 44.42
C ALA A 801 -9.17 1.23 45.73
N LYS A 802 -9.38 0.55 46.87
CA LYS A 802 -9.39 1.16 48.21
C LYS A 802 -8.05 1.76 48.64
N LEU A 803 -6.94 1.37 48.01
CA LEU A 803 -5.61 1.91 48.31
C LEU A 803 -5.40 3.30 47.68
N LEU A 804 -6.24 3.66 46.71
CA LEU A 804 -6.08 4.88 45.90
C LEU A 804 -6.95 6.05 46.37
N ASN A 805 -7.92 5.79 47.26
CA ASN A 805 -8.89 6.79 47.75
C ASN A 805 -9.54 7.64 46.63
N LEU A 806 -9.92 7.02 45.50
CA LEU A 806 -10.41 7.72 44.30
C LEU A 806 -11.72 8.51 44.50
N ASP A 807 -12.48 8.19 45.55
CA ASP A 807 -13.73 8.88 45.89
C ASP A 807 -13.52 10.08 46.82
N GLU A 808 -12.34 10.20 47.45
CA GLU A 808 -12.02 11.37 48.27
C GLU A 808 -11.79 12.60 47.39
N PRO A 809 -12.46 13.72 47.66
CA PRO A 809 -12.27 14.94 46.88
C PRO A 809 -10.82 15.44 46.98
N VAL A 810 -10.30 15.95 45.87
CA VAL A 810 -8.98 16.57 45.82
C VAL A 810 -9.14 18.08 45.84
N ASP A 811 -8.65 18.72 46.88
CA ASP A 811 -8.54 20.18 46.92
C ASP A 811 -7.31 20.64 46.12
N LEU A 812 -7.55 20.98 44.84
CA LEU A 812 -6.52 21.50 43.93
C LEU A 812 -5.85 22.80 44.43
N CYS A 813 -6.49 23.55 45.34
CA CYS A 813 -5.90 24.74 45.96
C CYS A 813 -4.88 24.42 47.05
N SER A 814 -4.89 23.19 47.59
CA SER A 814 -3.94 22.75 48.63
C SER A 814 -2.67 22.11 48.07
N LEU A 815 -2.68 21.69 46.80
CA LEU A 815 -1.58 20.94 46.20
C LEU A 815 -0.31 21.78 46.00
N LYS A 816 0.84 21.09 46.12
CA LYS A 816 2.16 21.57 45.72
C LYS A 816 2.40 21.22 44.26
N TYR A 817 2.68 22.22 43.44
CA TYR A 817 2.93 22.03 42.02
C TYR A 817 4.42 22.24 41.70
N PHE A 818 5.02 21.26 41.04
CA PHE A 818 6.38 21.31 40.54
C PHE A 818 6.39 21.16 39.03
N TYR A 819 7.37 21.75 38.35
CA TYR A 819 7.59 21.48 36.92
C TYR A 819 9.07 21.44 36.56
N GLN A 820 9.37 20.64 35.54
CA GLN A 820 10.70 20.51 34.95
C GLN A 820 10.54 20.34 33.42
N GLU A 821 11.35 21.03 32.64
CA GLU A 821 11.18 21.15 31.17
C GLU A 821 12.03 20.16 30.36
N ASN A 822 13.01 19.50 30.99
CA ASN A 822 13.95 18.57 30.33
C ASN A 822 14.47 17.52 31.33
N ASP A 823 15.16 16.51 30.85
CA ASP A 823 15.74 15.42 31.65
C ASP A 823 16.96 15.81 32.51
N GLY A 824 17.37 17.07 32.51
CA GLY A 824 18.60 17.51 33.17
C GLY A 824 19.87 17.32 32.34
N GLY A 825 19.74 17.12 31.02
CA GLY A 825 20.84 17.20 30.05
C GLY A 825 21.51 15.86 29.79
N GLY A 826 20.74 14.79 29.66
CA GLY A 826 21.24 13.48 29.25
C GLY A 826 21.86 13.52 27.85
N ARG A 827 22.83 12.62 27.62
CA ARG A 827 23.55 12.56 26.33
C ARG A 827 22.85 11.71 25.27
N HIS A 828 21.88 10.89 25.68
CA HIS A 828 21.27 9.85 24.85
C HIS A 828 19.89 10.21 24.30
N VAL A 829 19.27 11.26 24.83
CA VAL A 829 17.91 11.68 24.45
C VAL A 829 17.93 13.00 23.68
N SER A 830 16.92 13.20 22.86
CA SER A 830 16.67 14.44 22.14
C SER A 830 16.39 15.60 23.09
N LYS A 831 16.67 16.82 22.60
CA LYS A 831 16.19 18.04 23.26
C LYS A 831 14.67 18.10 23.18
N VAL A 832 14.06 18.69 24.20
CA VAL A 832 12.61 18.85 24.25
C VAL A 832 12.17 19.95 23.27
N ASP A 833 11.20 19.62 22.44
CA ASP A 833 10.58 20.52 21.47
C ASP A 833 9.96 21.72 22.17
N ARG A 834 10.05 22.87 21.49
CA ARG A 834 9.53 24.13 22.01
C ARG A 834 8.04 24.04 22.34
N ASP A 835 7.25 23.38 21.50
CA ASP A 835 5.81 23.20 21.70
C ASP A 835 5.47 22.49 23.02
N ILE A 836 6.30 21.51 23.42
CA ILE A 836 6.13 20.79 24.69
C ILE A 836 6.55 21.67 25.86
N VAL A 837 7.66 22.39 25.75
CA VAL A 837 8.10 23.36 26.78
C VAL A 837 7.05 24.45 26.98
N ASP A 838 6.51 25.00 25.89
CA ASP A 838 5.45 26.00 25.91
C ASP A 838 4.16 25.43 26.52
N GLY A 839 3.84 24.16 26.26
CA GLY A 839 2.76 23.42 26.92
C GLY A 839 2.93 23.35 28.44
N ILE A 840 4.11 22.94 28.92
CA ILE A 840 4.43 22.89 30.37
C ILE A 840 4.29 24.28 31.00
N ASN A 841 4.83 25.30 30.36
CA ASN A 841 4.77 26.68 30.86
C ASN A 841 3.33 27.21 30.91
N ARG A 842 2.50 26.89 29.92
CA ARG A 842 1.06 27.22 29.93
C ARG A 842 0.35 26.55 31.09
N VAL A 843 0.59 25.26 31.32
CA VAL A 843 0.03 24.50 32.44
C VAL A 843 0.46 25.11 33.79
N ALA A 844 1.76 25.36 33.96
CA ALA A 844 2.29 25.97 35.19
C ALA A 844 1.68 27.36 35.45
N ASN A 845 1.55 28.19 34.41
CA ASN A 845 0.93 29.51 34.53
C ASN A 845 -0.57 29.43 34.86
N HIS A 846 -1.30 28.49 34.27
CA HIS A 846 -2.72 28.25 34.59
C HIS A 846 -2.90 27.88 36.05
N LEU A 847 -2.19 26.85 36.53
CA LEU A 847 -2.29 26.37 37.91
C LEU A 847 -1.90 27.45 38.93
N LYS A 848 -0.85 28.22 38.62
CA LYS A 848 -0.43 29.38 39.44
C LYS A 848 -1.53 30.42 39.53
N THR A 849 -2.13 30.79 38.39
CA THR A 849 -3.12 31.88 38.30
C THR A 849 -4.45 31.47 38.90
N LYS A 850 -4.95 30.28 38.54
CA LYS A 850 -6.25 29.76 38.96
C LYS A 850 -6.31 29.50 40.46
N PHE A 851 -5.29 28.87 41.02
CA PHE A 851 -5.27 28.46 42.42
C PHE A 851 -4.49 29.40 43.34
N LYS A 852 -3.88 30.46 42.79
CA LYS A 852 -3.08 31.45 43.53
C LYS A 852 -1.97 30.78 44.38
N ARG A 853 -1.39 29.68 43.89
CA ARG A 853 -0.31 28.93 44.53
C ARG A 853 0.99 29.03 43.71
N PRO A 854 2.16 29.02 44.36
CA PRO A 854 3.41 28.96 43.63
C PRO A 854 3.56 27.61 42.92
N VAL A 855 3.86 27.66 41.61
CA VAL A 855 4.28 26.49 40.83
C VAL A 855 5.80 26.54 40.70
N LYS A 856 6.50 25.65 41.38
CA LYS A 856 7.96 25.72 41.55
C LYS A 856 8.68 25.01 40.40
N LYS A 857 9.53 25.75 39.68
CA LYS A 857 10.48 25.14 38.73
C LYS A 857 11.54 24.38 39.51
N ILE A 858 11.75 23.12 39.17
CA ILE A 858 12.77 22.26 39.78
C ILE A 858 13.71 21.70 38.71
N GLN A 859 14.82 21.13 39.15
CA GLN A 859 15.75 20.41 38.28
C GLN A 859 16.30 19.18 39.00
N ILE A 860 15.65 18.04 38.76
CA ILE A 860 16.10 16.71 39.16
C ILE A 860 17.16 16.28 38.14
N LYS A 861 18.44 16.50 38.46
CA LYS A 861 19.55 16.28 37.53
C LYS A 861 19.74 14.81 37.21
N GLU A 862 19.33 13.94 38.11
CA GLU A 862 19.45 12.48 38.04
C GLU A 862 18.63 11.87 36.90
N PHE A 863 17.60 12.57 36.40
CA PHE A 863 16.82 12.15 35.22
C PHE A 863 17.69 11.99 33.97
N ARG A 864 18.88 12.63 33.92
CA ARG A 864 19.84 12.47 32.81
C ARG A 864 20.36 11.05 32.63
N TYR A 865 20.23 10.22 33.67
CA TYR A 865 20.63 8.81 33.70
C TYR A 865 19.42 7.86 33.49
N ALA A 866 18.27 8.39 33.04
CA ALA A 866 17.03 7.65 32.89
C ALA A 866 17.20 6.40 32.03
N THR A 867 17.89 6.53 30.88
CA THR A 867 18.15 5.42 29.97
C THR A 867 18.94 4.30 30.66
N GLU A 868 20.03 4.64 31.33
CA GLU A 868 20.91 3.68 31.98
C GLU A 868 20.22 2.98 33.16
N MET A 869 19.46 3.74 33.97
CA MET A 869 18.69 3.18 35.08
C MET A 869 17.56 2.28 34.60
N TRP A 870 16.87 2.64 33.50
CA TRP A 870 15.81 1.80 32.93
C TRP A 870 16.38 0.51 32.37
N LEU A 871 17.45 0.59 31.58
CA LEU A 871 18.14 -0.59 31.04
C LEU A 871 18.66 -1.52 32.14
N ALA A 872 19.20 -0.96 33.23
CA ALA A 872 19.61 -1.75 34.38
C ALA A 872 18.40 -2.42 35.07
N SER A 873 17.27 -1.72 35.20
CA SER A 873 16.07 -2.25 35.85
C SER A 873 15.38 -3.37 35.04
N MET A 874 15.57 -3.38 33.72
CA MET A 874 15.08 -4.46 32.84
C MET A 874 15.99 -5.70 32.82
N LYS A 875 17.12 -5.67 33.54
CA LYS A 875 17.98 -6.86 33.68
C LYS A 875 17.53 -7.68 34.88
N ASN A 876 17.40 -8.98 34.66
CA ASN A 876 17.05 -9.94 35.69
C ASN A 876 17.92 -11.20 35.58
N ASP A 877 17.80 -12.10 36.54
CA ASP A 877 18.44 -13.42 36.58
C ASP A 877 17.51 -14.56 36.13
N SER A 878 16.31 -14.27 35.65
CA SER A 878 15.33 -15.27 35.20
C SER A 878 15.79 -16.09 33.99
N GLY A 879 16.81 -15.59 33.28
CA GLY A 879 17.30 -16.18 32.02
C GLY A 879 16.49 -15.77 30.80
N TYR A 880 15.32 -15.14 30.95
CA TYR A 880 14.47 -14.69 29.85
C TYR A 880 14.80 -13.26 29.40
N GLU A 881 15.71 -13.16 28.44
CA GLU A 881 16.03 -11.92 27.70
C GLU A 881 15.08 -11.66 26.51
N HIS A 882 15.21 -10.51 25.85
CA HIS A 882 14.46 -10.18 24.62
C HIS A 882 14.50 -11.25 23.53
N VAL A 883 15.64 -11.94 23.38
CA VAL A 883 15.77 -13.02 22.40
C VAL A 883 14.87 -14.22 22.70
N HIS A 884 14.51 -14.43 23.97
CA HIS A 884 13.52 -15.45 24.37
C HIS A 884 12.10 -14.95 24.15
N LEU A 885 11.83 -13.66 24.38
CA LEU A 885 10.55 -13.05 24.03
C LEU A 885 10.26 -13.22 22.54
N LEU A 886 11.23 -12.88 21.67
CA LEU A 886 11.11 -13.09 20.22
C LEU A 886 10.89 -14.57 19.88
N GLY A 887 11.58 -15.47 20.58
CA GLY A 887 11.36 -16.92 20.47
C GLY A 887 10.10 -17.48 21.13
N ASN A 888 9.13 -16.62 21.50
CA ASN A 888 7.88 -17.01 22.19
C ASN A 888 8.12 -17.86 23.44
N LEU A 889 9.17 -17.55 24.20
CA LEU A 889 9.60 -18.25 25.42
C LEU A 889 9.99 -19.73 25.25
N GLN A 890 10.01 -20.26 24.01
CA GLN A 890 10.37 -21.66 23.76
C GLN A 890 11.88 -21.84 23.58
N ALA A 891 12.51 -20.99 22.77
CA ALA A 891 13.95 -21.01 22.54
C ALA A 891 14.47 -19.62 22.19
N PRO A 892 15.65 -19.21 22.68
CA PRO A 892 16.23 -17.92 22.30
C PRO A 892 16.59 -17.90 20.81
N ILE A 893 16.26 -16.81 20.14
CA ILE A 893 16.73 -16.58 18.77
C ILE A 893 18.18 -16.07 18.76
N ASN A 894 18.87 -16.26 17.63
CA ASN A 894 20.12 -15.55 17.36
C ASN A 894 19.83 -14.33 16.47
N PRO A 895 19.83 -13.10 17.00
CA PRO A 895 19.36 -11.93 16.25
C PRO A 895 20.23 -11.62 15.04
N TYR A 896 21.54 -11.92 15.08
CA TYR A 896 22.44 -11.75 13.94
C TYR A 896 22.12 -12.74 12.81
N LYS A 897 21.80 -14.00 13.17
CA LYS A 897 21.38 -15.02 12.20
C LYS A 897 20.02 -14.66 11.59
N GLU A 898 19.08 -14.18 12.40
CA GLU A 898 17.76 -13.76 11.92
C GLU A 898 17.83 -12.50 11.05
N MET A 899 18.77 -11.57 11.31
CA MET A 899 19.00 -10.40 10.46
C MET A 899 19.36 -10.78 9.02
N LEU A 900 20.16 -11.84 8.84
CA LEU A 900 20.51 -12.34 7.51
C LEU A 900 19.29 -12.86 6.72
N LYS A 901 18.19 -13.19 7.42
CA LYS A 901 16.94 -13.66 6.79
C LYS A 901 16.03 -12.52 6.34
N LEU A 902 16.24 -11.28 6.79
CA LEU A 902 15.35 -10.15 6.49
C LEU A 902 15.12 -9.93 4.98
N PRO A 903 16.14 -9.96 4.10
CA PRO A 903 15.92 -9.84 2.64
C PRO A 903 15.11 -10.99 2.03
N PHE A 904 14.96 -12.09 2.76
CA PHE A 904 14.32 -13.34 2.31
C PHE A 904 12.97 -13.61 2.96
N GLY A 905 12.40 -12.65 3.71
CA GLY A 905 11.12 -12.81 4.42
C GLY A 905 11.27 -13.48 5.79
N GLY A 906 12.15 -12.92 6.65
CA GLY A 906 12.34 -13.38 8.02
C GLY A 906 11.10 -13.21 8.92
N GLU A 907 11.08 -13.89 10.06
CA GLU A 907 9.93 -13.94 11.00
C GLU A 907 9.92 -12.83 12.05
N TYR A 908 10.91 -11.91 12.01
CA TYR A 908 11.08 -10.82 12.97
C TYR A 908 11.26 -9.48 12.27
N THR A 909 10.81 -8.40 12.89
CA THR A 909 11.10 -7.06 12.37
C THR A 909 12.57 -6.70 12.57
N LEU A 910 13.13 -5.85 11.68
CA LEU A 910 14.49 -5.30 11.87
C LEU A 910 14.64 -4.65 13.25
N VAL A 911 13.62 -3.93 13.70
CA VAL A 911 13.63 -3.21 14.97
C VAL A 911 13.64 -4.18 16.15
N GLY A 912 12.82 -5.24 16.15
CA GLY A 912 12.87 -6.27 17.19
C GLY A 912 14.25 -6.92 17.32
N LEU A 913 14.90 -7.20 16.18
CA LEU A 913 16.27 -7.73 16.17
C LEU A 913 17.31 -6.73 16.69
N LEU A 914 17.20 -5.44 16.31
CA LEU A 914 18.06 -4.38 16.82
C LEU A 914 17.88 -4.18 18.33
N THR A 915 16.65 -4.23 18.84
CA THR A 915 16.36 -4.18 20.28
C THR A 915 17.01 -5.36 21.02
N ALA A 916 16.91 -6.58 20.49
CA ALA A 916 17.62 -7.75 21.03
C ALA A 916 19.15 -7.57 21.06
N ILE A 917 19.75 -6.96 20.04
CA ILE A 917 21.19 -6.71 19.98
C ILE A 917 21.58 -5.63 20.99
N LEU A 918 20.86 -4.52 21.02
CA LEU A 918 21.09 -3.41 21.94
C LEU A 918 21.09 -3.88 23.40
N GLU A 919 20.09 -4.67 23.78
CA GLU A 919 19.98 -5.23 25.13
C GLU A 919 21.20 -6.08 25.53
N LYS A 920 21.80 -6.83 24.60
CA LYS A 920 23.00 -7.65 24.86
C LYS A 920 24.28 -6.85 25.03
N THR A 921 24.36 -5.67 24.41
CA THR A 921 25.55 -4.81 24.44
C THR A 921 25.60 -3.86 25.64
N GLN A 922 24.54 -3.85 26.46
CA GLN A 922 24.36 -2.91 27.56
C GLN A 922 24.67 -3.56 28.92
N CYS A 923 24.61 -2.75 29.99
CA CYS A 923 25.01 -3.07 31.37
C CYS A 923 24.75 -4.55 31.78
N ARG A 924 25.79 -5.28 32.20
CA ARG A 924 25.67 -6.69 32.61
C ARG A 924 25.05 -6.80 34.01
N TYR A 925 24.05 -7.66 34.16
CA TYR A 925 23.45 -7.98 35.45
C TYR A 925 24.52 -8.40 36.47
N GLY A 926 24.40 -7.93 37.72
CA GLY A 926 25.33 -8.23 38.80
C GLY A 926 26.71 -7.55 38.70
N SER A 927 26.96 -6.72 37.68
CA SER A 927 28.19 -5.91 37.61
C SER A 927 28.19 -4.76 38.61
N ALA A 928 29.35 -4.20 38.93
CA ALA A 928 29.45 -3.01 39.80
C ALA A 928 28.61 -1.83 39.27
N LYS A 929 28.62 -1.61 37.95
CA LYS A 929 27.81 -0.58 37.29
C LYS A 929 26.30 -0.85 37.41
N TYR A 930 25.88 -2.11 37.36
CA TYR A 930 24.47 -2.48 37.59
C TYR A 930 24.03 -2.06 38.99
N TYR A 931 24.76 -2.47 40.04
CA TYR A 931 24.41 -2.10 41.41
C TYR A 931 24.47 -0.59 41.66
N GLU A 932 25.41 0.12 41.04
CA GLU A 932 25.48 1.58 41.09
C GLU A 932 24.19 2.22 40.53
N LEU A 933 23.74 1.79 39.35
CA LEU A 933 22.55 2.32 38.69
C LEU A 933 21.27 2.00 39.48
N ILE A 934 21.15 0.79 40.03
CA ILE A 934 20.02 0.39 40.88
C ILE A 934 19.99 1.21 42.19
N SER A 935 21.14 1.40 42.84
CA SER A 935 21.26 2.26 44.02
C SER A 935 20.86 3.70 43.72
N LYS A 936 21.33 4.24 42.59
CA LYS A 936 20.99 5.59 42.12
C LYS A 936 19.49 5.74 41.85
N ARG A 937 18.86 4.75 41.21
CA ARG A 937 17.40 4.71 40.99
C ARG A 937 16.64 4.67 42.32
N ASN A 938 17.03 3.82 43.26
CA ASN A 938 16.35 3.70 44.56
C ASN A 938 16.45 5.00 45.37
N LYS A 939 17.63 5.64 45.38
CA LYS A 939 17.79 6.96 45.98
C LYS A 939 16.89 8.00 45.31
N LEU A 940 16.88 8.04 43.98
CA LEU A 940 16.02 8.94 43.21
C LEU A 940 14.53 8.75 43.52
N LYS A 941 14.08 7.49 43.67
CA LYS A 941 12.70 7.17 44.08
C LYS A 941 12.37 7.80 45.42
N THR A 942 13.24 7.65 46.41
CA THR A 942 13.08 8.26 47.74
C THR A 942 13.06 9.78 47.67
N ASP A 943 13.99 10.39 46.92
CA ASP A 943 14.10 11.84 46.80
C ASP A 943 12.85 12.45 46.13
N VAL A 944 12.35 11.84 45.05
CA VAL A 944 11.12 12.30 44.37
C VAL A 944 9.88 12.04 45.22
N SER A 945 9.79 10.90 45.92
CA SER A 945 8.68 10.62 46.84
C SER A 945 8.60 11.65 47.97
N ASN A 946 9.74 12.00 48.58
CA ASN A 946 9.82 13.04 49.62
C ASN A 946 9.45 14.42 49.08
N LEU A 947 9.86 14.74 47.84
CA LEU A 947 9.51 16.00 47.19
C LEU A 947 8.00 16.13 46.97
N LEU A 948 7.36 15.08 46.46
CA LEU A 948 5.93 15.09 46.15
C LEU A 948 5.11 15.00 47.44
N GLY A 949 5.41 14.07 48.35
CA GLY A 949 4.55 13.78 49.49
C GLY A 949 3.18 13.25 49.05
N ASN A 950 2.13 13.48 49.84
CA ASN A 950 0.76 13.04 49.53
C ASN A 950 -0.10 14.13 48.88
N ASP A 951 0.51 15.28 48.60
CA ASP A 951 -0.14 16.53 48.18
C ASP A 951 0.63 17.23 47.04
N GLY A 952 1.60 16.54 46.43
CA GLY A 952 2.45 17.10 45.38
C GLY A 952 2.27 16.43 44.03
N VAL A 953 2.34 17.23 42.96
CA VAL A 953 2.39 16.76 41.58
C VAL A 953 3.54 17.40 40.80
N LEU A 954 4.16 16.63 39.92
CA LEU A 954 5.21 17.09 39.01
C LEU A 954 4.70 17.10 37.57
N ILE A 955 4.80 18.25 36.91
CA ILE A 955 4.55 18.44 35.48
C ILE A 955 5.87 18.22 34.73
N TYR A 956 5.88 17.28 33.79
CA TYR A 956 7.09 16.85 33.09
C TYR A 956 6.77 16.49 31.61
N PRO A 957 7.73 16.56 30.66
CA PRO A 957 7.50 16.13 29.28
C PRO A 957 7.18 14.64 29.23
N THR A 958 6.13 14.23 28.52
CA THR A 958 5.85 12.79 28.30
C THR A 958 6.90 12.16 27.37
N HIS A 959 7.31 12.93 26.37
CA HIS A 959 8.30 12.59 25.34
C HIS A 959 9.00 13.91 24.94
N PRO A 960 10.25 13.90 24.44
CA PRO A 960 10.93 15.14 24.05
C PRO A 960 10.34 15.77 22.79
N THR A 961 9.69 15.01 21.91
CA THR A 961 9.11 15.54 20.66
C THR A 961 7.61 15.23 20.55
N VAL A 962 6.91 15.96 19.67
CA VAL A 962 5.61 15.50 19.13
C VAL A 962 5.80 14.22 18.30
N ALA A 963 4.71 13.64 17.77
CA ALA A 963 4.76 12.37 17.05
C ALA A 963 5.80 12.41 15.88
N PRO A 964 6.90 11.64 15.97
CA PRO A 964 7.92 11.63 14.91
C PRO A 964 7.44 10.86 13.68
N TYR A 965 8.18 10.97 12.57
CA TYR A 965 7.89 10.19 11.38
C TYR A 965 8.14 8.69 11.60
N HIS A 966 7.46 7.84 10.84
CA HIS A 966 7.80 6.41 10.80
C HIS A 966 9.29 6.19 10.55
N ILE A 967 9.88 5.14 11.14
CA ILE A 967 11.32 4.80 11.04
C ILE A 967 12.26 5.76 11.78
N GLU A 968 11.89 7.03 11.99
CA GLU A 968 12.69 8.00 12.76
C GLU A 968 13.11 7.49 14.16
N PRO A 969 12.25 6.79 14.92
CA PRO A 969 12.62 6.18 16.20
C PRO A 969 13.92 5.36 16.22
N ILE A 970 14.32 4.76 15.09
CA ILE A 970 15.55 3.96 14.99
C ILE A 970 16.79 4.81 15.28
N PHE A 971 16.76 6.09 14.90
CA PHE A 971 17.88 7.02 15.08
C PHE A 971 17.87 7.71 16.45
N ARG A 972 16.78 7.57 17.21
CA ARG A 972 16.59 8.17 18.53
C ARG A 972 16.01 7.16 19.54
N PRO A 973 16.60 5.96 19.68
CA PRO A 973 15.96 4.82 20.35
C PRO A 973 15.73 5.02 21.85
N TYR A 974 16.30 6.06 22.46
CA TYR A 974 16.26 6.31 23.90
C TYR A 974 15.29 7.42 24.32
N ASP A 975 14.58 8.06 23.39
CA ASP A 975 13.67 9.17 23.73
C ASP A 975 12.49 8.74 24.63
N PHE A 976 12.18 7.44 24.67
CA PHE A 976 11.22 6.86 25.62
C PHE A 976 11.62 7.06 27.09
N SER A 977 12.89 7.35 27.39
CA SER A 977 13.42 7.48 28.76
C SER A 977 12.73 8.57 29.59
N TYR A 978 12.15 9.60 28.95
CA TYR A 978 11.29 10.58 29.62
C TYR A 978 10.08 9.95 30.31
N ALA A 979 9.53 8.90 29.69
CA ALA A 979 8.44 8.13 30.26
C ALA A 979 8.97 6.98 31.13
N GLY A 980 10.01 6.27 30.66
CA GLY A 980 10.55 5.07 31.30
C GLY A 980 11.10 5.29 32.71
N ILE A 981 11.69 6.46 33.00
CA ILE A 981 12.14 6.77 34.36
C ILE A 981 11.00 6.71 35.37
N VAL A 982 9.80 7.15 35.01
CA VAL A 982 8.65 7.17 35.92
C VAL A 982 8.16 5.75 36.23
N ASN A 983 8.27 4.81 35.28
CA ASN A 983 7.94 3.39 35.51
C ASN A 983 8.81 2.81 36.61
N ILE A 984 10.14 2.88 36.45
CA ILE A 984 11.08 2.22 37.36
C ILE A 984 11.14 2.88 38.75
N LEU A 985 10.57 4.09 38.88
CA LEU A 985 10.34 4.73 40.18
C LEU A 985 9.00 4.30 40.82
N GLY A 986 8.10 3.66 40.07
CA GLY A 986 6.82 3.09 40.56
C GLY A 986 5.67 4.08 40.67
N PHE A 987 5.86 5.33 40.26
CA PHE A 987 4.87 6.41 40.45
C PHE A 987 3.68 6.32 39.49
N PRO A 988 2.48 6.75 39.91
CA PRO A 988 1.34 6.95 39.01
C PRO A 988 1.57 8.17 38.13
N VAL A 989 1.05 8.11 36.92
CA VAL A 989 1.25 9.20 35.96
C VAL A 989 0.17 9.24 34.89
N THR A 990 -0.36 10.44 34.64
CA THR A 990 -1.33 10.71 33.58
C THR A 990 -0.69 11.54 32.48
N SER A 991 -0.70 11.07 31.24
CA SER A 991 -0.47 11.90 30.07
C SER A 991 -1.75 12.66 29.74
N VAL A 992 -1.63 13.98 29.57
CA VAL A 992 -2.74 14.93 29.46
C VAL A 992 -2.65 15.64 28.12
N ALA A 993 -3.72 15.56 27.32
CA ALA A 993 -3.88 16.33 26.10
C ALA A 993 -4.28 17.78 26.40
N LEU A 994 -3.67 18.76 25.72
CA LEU A 994 -3.84 20.18 26.01
C LEU A 994 -4.73 20.95 25.00
N GLY A 995 -5.61 20.26 24.26
CA GLY A 995 -6.68 20.83 23.42
C GLY A 995 -6.25 21.75 22.28
N LYS A 996 -4.94 21.94 22.09
CA LYS A 996 -4.37 22.74 21.01
C LYS A 996 -3.27 21.92 20.32
N LEU A 997 -3.36 21.85 18.99
CA LEU A 997 -2.32 21.29 18.15
C LEU A 997 -1.10 22.21 18.12
N GLY A 998 0.08 21.61 18.07
CA GLY A 998 1.35 22.32 17.95
C GLY A 998 1.58 22.92 16.57
N THR A 999 2.76 23.48 16.42
CA THR A 999 3.19 24.15 15.19
C THR A 999 3.18 23.23 13.97
N GLU A 1000 3.37 21.92 14.16
CA GLU A 1000 3.30 20.91 13.10
C GLU A 1000 1.88 20.32 12.88
N GLY A 1001 0.84 20.86 13.53
CA GLY A 1001 -0.52 20.31 13.45
C GLY A 1001 -0.71 18.99 14.20
N LEU A 1002 0.21 18.66 15.10
CA LEU A 1002 0.18 17.43 15.91
C LEU A 1002 -0.22 17.72 17.36
N PRO A 1003 -0.76 16.74 18.08
CA PRO A 1003 -1.11 16.92 19.49
C PRO A 1003 0.08 17.29 20.38
N ILE A 1004 -0.18 18.13 21.37
CA ILE A 1004 0.74 18.46 22.46
C ILE A 1004 0.14 17.97 23.78
N GLY A 1005 0.99 17.45 24.66
CA GLY A 1005 0.62 17.00 25.99
C GLY A 1005 1.76 17.06 26.99
N VAL A 1006 1.41 16.91 28.26
CA VAL A 1006 2.34 16.83 29.39
C VAL A 1006 2.01 15.60 30.24
N GLN A 1007 2.96 15.12 31.04
CA GLN A 1007 2.66 14.11 32.06
C GLN A 1007 2.58 14.74 33.44
N ILE A 1008 1.57 14.34 34.22
CA ILE A 1008 1.35 14.72 35.61
C ILE A 1008 1.69 13.52 36.48
N ILE A 1009 2.77 13.63 37.24
CA ILE A 1009 3.33 12.57 38.07
C ILE A 1009 2.95 12.83 39.52
N GLY A 1010 2.32 11.85 40.16
CA GLY A 1010 2.00 11.86 41.59
C GLY A 1010 2.93 10.93 42.36
N ASN A 1011 2.81 10.94 43.69
CA ASN A 1011 3.47 9.92 44.51
C ASN A 1011 2.69 8.59 44.45
N CYS A 1012 3.31 7.49 44.88
CA CYS A 1012 2.66 6.18 44.93
C CYS A 1012 1.33 6.26 45.69
N ASN A 1013 0.31 5.61 45.14
CA ASN A 1013 -1.09 5.58 45.61
C ASN A 1013 -1.80 6.95 45.63
N GLN A 1014 -1.22 7.99 45.03
CA GLN A 1014 -1.84 9.30 44.86
C GLN A 1014 -2.37 9.52 43.43
N ASP A 1015 -2.79 8.46 42.75
CA ASP A 1015 -3.36 8.47 41.41
C ASP A 1015 -4.49 9.51 41.28
N ARG A 1016 -5.33 9.63 42.33
CA ARG A 1016 -6.41 10.63 42.42
C ARG A 1016 -5.94 12.07 42.16
N LEU A 1017 -4.70 12.43 42.53
CA LEU A 1017 -4.14 13.76 42.27
C LEU A 1017 -3.85 13.95 40.79
N CYS A 1018 -3.24 12.95 40.14
CA CYS A 1018 -2.97 12.97 38.71
C CYS A 1018 -4.26 13.11 37.90
N LEU A 1019 -5.30 12.38 38.31
CA LEU A 1019 -6.60 12.39 37.64
C LEU A 1019 -7.34 13.73 37.84
N ALA A 1020 -7.39 14.25 39.07
CA ALA A 1020 -8.05 15.53 39.36
C ALA A 1020 -7.38 16.71 38.64
N VAL A 1021 -6.04 16.69 38.54
CA VAL A 1021 -5.30 17.68 37.75
C VAL A 1021 -5.60 17.50 36.26
N ALA A 1022 -5.65 16.26 35.74
CA ALA A 1022 -5.99 16.03 34.33
C ALA A 1022 -7.38 16.57 33.96
N GLU A 1023 -8.40 16.36 34.80
CA GLU A 1023 -9.75 16.93 34.61
C GLU A 1023 -9.72 18.47 34.60
N GLU A 1024 -8.96 19.10 35.50
CA GLU A 1024 -8.81 20.57 35.49
C GLU A 1024 -8.13 21.07 34.22
N LEU A 1025 -7.09 20.37 33.75
CA LEU A 1025 -6.38 20.75 32.53
C LEU A 1025 -7.24 20.53 31.28
N GLU A 1026 -8.06 19.50 31.24
CA GLU A 1026 -9.07 19.33 30.19
C GLU A 1026 -10.05 20.51 30.19
N ARG A 1027 -10.62 20.89 31.34
CA ARG A 1027 -11.51 22.05 31.46
C ARG A 1027 -10.84 23.35 31.01
N ALA A 1028 -9.56 23.52 31.32
CA ALA A 1028 -8.82 24.73 31.03
C ALA A 1028 -8.37 24.84 29.57
N PHE A 1029 -8.05 23.72 28.93
CA PHE A 1029 -7.36 23.69 27.65
C PHE A 1029 -8.11 22.98 26.52
N GLY A 1030 -9.13 22.18 26.81
CA GLY A 1030 -10.01 21.52 25.83
C GLY A 1030 -9.72 20.05 25.55
N GLY A 1031 -8.64 19.46 26.09
CA GLY A 1031 -8.40 18.02 26.03
C GLY A 1031 -8.11 17.47 24.62
N TRP A 1032 -8.88 16.48 24.18
CA TRP A 1032 -8.74 15.86 22.85
C TRP A 1032 -9.25 16.78 21.74
N VAL A 1033 -8.50 16.85 20.64
CA VAL A 1033 -8.87 17.61 19.42
C VAL A 1033 -9.21 16.61 18.32
N ARG A 1034 -10.30 16.83 17.59
CA ARG A 1034 -10.65 15.94 16.49
C ARG A 1034 -9.56 15.98 15.41
N PRO A 1035 -9.14 14.83 14.86
CA PRO A 1035 -8.30 14.79 13.67
C PRO A 1035 -9.14 15.16 12.43
N GLU A 1036 -9.52 16.43 12.34
CA GLU A 1036 -10.25 17.04 11.22
C GLU A 1036 -9.54 18.37 10.92
N ILE A 1037 -9.17 18.63 9.66
CA ILE A 1037 -8.72 19.97 9.28
C ILE A 1037 -9.93 20.74 8.75
N ASN A 1038 -10.17 21.89 9.39
CA ASN A 1038 -11.13 22.91 9.01
C ASN A 1038 -11.17 23.12 7.48
N VAL A 1039 -12.38 23.06 6.93
CA VAL A 1039 -12.70 23.47 5.55
C VAL A 1039 -12.35 24.94 5.33
#